data_AF-A0A8R1Y3G8-F1
#
_entry.id   AF-A0A8R1Y3G8-F1
#
_cell.length_a   1.000
_cell.length_b   1.000
_cell.length_c   1.000
_cell.angle_alpha   90.00
_cell.angle_beta   90.00
_cell.angle_gamma   90.00
#
_symmetry.space_group_name_H-M   'P 1'
#
loop_
_entity.id
_entity.type
_entity.pdbx_description
1 polymer ?
#
loop_
_entity_poly.entity_id
_entity_poly.type
_entity_poly.pdbx_seq_one_letter_code
_entity_poly.pdbx_strand_id
1 'polypeptide(L)'
;MISLNRWLIILLLKLIIIIIFMISLAQSQGIMLPIDCRQAPPGFVEICYQFRQFDMAVRANLPFIASQPQLKLHAATILRNHQFSPAVPRQFSSAPSVYDCLDLQCLCPYFEGNMVPDGRCLLRNGQILQRAVRKEIRMLNVDERERFFNAIQQLKTSGEYDRLANLHRSEATASGAHSGPSFLLWHREFIKRMEIALRLIDPSIALPYWDSTLDQHLSDPRDSIMWSPILMGESNSTGQVINGPFAEFTTLEGHPTLTRNLGHEGHLFTDQNIAKVYEQDKIEGILAYTAPTRACPYPPNFSALEYYHASVHIWIGGDMKPPLTSANDPVFYFHHSFVDYIFENWRQIRQNRTQRERDYPEEIISCTTPLHFADANMRPFNLANREGLSNAYTDYMYTYAPRPTCSREKPTCDSQFLFCDLLNDPPHCVAKIKLGKQCEQFATDDACYMGICIEGYCKSKIANSISSASTSRSHLHPTFLHITQSSFLNHTSLRITQQDRNISISRHHANDSRIHNFINKTKAVGATTTTTTSSITTTTTTMTTTTTCLNDDPCCSLWAKSGECSNKVEYMSMYCRKSCGYCKSIDNTEKGCSDRHLSCSNMRSQGECGRRRKWMAENCQASCGWCNISTYDLCIRAAII
;
A
#
# COMPACT_ATOMS: atom_id res chain seq x y z
N MET A 1 2.80 50.97 68.07
CA MET A 1 3.77 50.66 66.99
C MET A 1 4.13 49.16 66.91
N ILE A 2 4.42 48.46 68.02
CA ILE A 2 4.85 47.05 68.00
C ILE A 2 3.82 46.09 67.37
N SER A 3 2.52 46.28 67.62
CA SER A 3 1.45 45.45 67.03
C SER A 3 1.31 45.60 65.52
N LEU A 4 1.46 46.83 64.99
CA LEU A 4 1.41 47.09 63.54
C LEU A 4 2.57 46.37 62.83
N ASN A 5 3.75 46.37 63.44
CA ASN A 5 4.95 45.76 62.85
C ASN A 5 4.84 44.23 62.75
N ARG A 6 4.24 43.59 63.76
CA ARG A 6 4.04 42.12 63.77
C ARG A 6 3.04 41.67 62.69
N TRP A 7 1.97 42.44 62.48
CA TRP A 7 1.01 42.20 61.40
C TRP A 7 1.66 42.36 60.02
N LEU A 8 2.48 43.40 59.83
CA LEU A 8 3.20 43.65 58.59
C LEU A 8 4.15 42.49 58.24
N ILE A 9 4.91 41.99 59.22
CA ILE A 9 5.85 40.86 59.05
C ILE A 9 5.11 39.58 58.64
N ILE A 10 3.98 39.27 59.28
CA ILE A 10 3.16 38.10 58.92
C ILE A 10 2.62 38.22 57.49
N LEU A 11 2.20 39.42 57.09
CA LEU A 11 1.71 39.68 55.74
C LEU A 11 2.82 39.51 54.69
N LEU A 12 4.02 40.01 54.96
CA LEU A 12 5.21 39.83 54.13
C LEU A 12 5.61 38.36 53.98
N LEU A 13 5.62 37.59 55.08
CA LEU A 13 5.91 36.14 55.06
C LEU A 13 4.89 35.36 54.22
N LYS A 14 3.59 35.67 54.37
CA LYS A 14 2.54 35.06 53.54
C LYS A 14 2.72 35.42 52.06
N LEU A 15 3.04 36.68 51.75
CA LEU A 15 3.30 37.11 50.38
C LEU A 15 4.51 36.37 49.78
N ILE A 16 5.60 36.21 50.53
CA ILE A 16 6.79 35.46 50.09
C ILE A 16 6.45 33.99 49.83
N ILE A 17 5.70 33.33 50.71
CA ILE A 17 5.28 31.94 50.50
C ILE A 17 4.42 31.81 49.24
N ILE A 18 3.47 32.73 49.02
CA ILE A 18 2.65 32.76 47.81
C ILE A 18 3.53 32.98 46.57
N ILE A 19 4.50 33.89 46.62
CA ILE A 19 5.44 34.13 45.51
C ILE A 19 6.28 32.88 45.23
N ILE A 20 6.83 32.22 46.25
CA ILE A 20 7.59 30.97 46.08
C ILE A 20 6.70 29.88 45.49
N PHE A 21 5.46 29.75 45.96
CA PHE A 21 4.50 28.80 45.39
C PHE A 21 4.19 29.14 43.93
N MET A 22 3.96 30.41 43.60
CA MET A 22 3.70 30.87 42.24
C MET A 22 4.92 30.68 41.32
N ILE A 23 6.15 30.91 41.83
CA ILE A 23 7.40 30.64 41.09
C ILE A 23 7.54 29.13 40.88
N SER A 24 7.31 28.30 41.90
CA SER A 24 7.36 26.84 41.79
C SER A 24 6.29 26.31 40.82
N LEU A 25 5.08 26.88 40.85
CA LEU A 25 4.00 26.56 39.92
C LEU A 25 4.34 27.01 38.50
N ALA A 26 4.86 28.22 38.32
CA ALA A 26 5.29 28.75 37.03
C ALA A 26 6.51 27.99 36.48
N GLN A 27 7.45 27.57 37.33
CA GLN A 27 8.58 26.73 36.95
C GLN A 27 8.11 25.34 36.56
N SER A 28 7.26 24.69 37.35
CA SER A 28 6.70 23.37 36.99
C SER A 28 5.88 23.41 35.70
N GLN A 29 5.09 24.46 35.48
CA GLN A 29 4.38 24.69 34.21
C GLN A 29 5.34 25.01 33.05
N GLY A 30 6.39 25.79 33.30
CA GLY A 30 7.43 26.14 32.31
C GLY A 30 8.33 24.96 31.91
N ILE A 31 8.55 24.01 32.82
CA ILE A 31 9.35 22.78 32.64
C ILE A 31 8.65 21.81 31.68
N MET A 32 7.32 21.69 31.76
CA MET A 32 6.53 20.85 30.85
C MET A 32 6.19 21.54 29.52
N LEU A 33 6.76 22.71 29.24
CA LEU A 33 6.59 23.34 27.93
C LEU A 33 7.25 22.47 26.86
N PRO A 34 6.58 22.28 25.72
CA PRO A 34 7.15 21.54 24.60
C PRO A 34 8.33 22.28 23.94
N ILE A 35 9.15 21.53 23.21
CA ILE A 35 10.30 22.05 22.43
C ILE A 35 9.85 23.04 21.34
N ASP A 36 10.76 23.93 20.92
CA ASP A 36 10.46 24.89 19.83
C ASP A 36 10.63 24.24 18.45
N CYS A 37 9.51 23.94 17.77
CA CYS A 37 9.54 23.31 16.45
C CYS A 37 10.15 24.18 15.35
N ARG A 38 10.35 25.49 15.58
CA ARG A 38 11.08 26.35 14.62
C ARG A 38 12.57 25.99 14.52
N GLN A 39 13.07 25.19 15.47
CA GLN A 39 14.43 24.64 15.43
C GLN A 39 14.50 23.31 14.66
N ALA A 40 13.36 22.76 14.22
CA ALA A 40 13.35 21.56 13.40
C ALA A 40 13.98 21.85 12.03
N PRO A 41 14.65 20.87 11.40
CA PRO A 41 15.11 21.00 10.02
C PRO A 41 13.97 21.39 9.06
N PRO A 42 14.28 22.06 7.93
CA PRO A 42 13.30 22.31 6.88
C PRO A 42 12.56 21.03 6.48
N GLY A 43 11.24 21.12 6.35
CA GLY A 43 10.36 19.97 6.07
C GLY A 43 9.81 19.26 7.31
N PHE A 44 10.39 19.46 8.51
CA PHE A 44 9.93 18.80 9.75
C PHE A 44 9.22 19.71 10.75
N VAL A 45 9.15 21.01 10.48
CA VAL A 45 8.49 21.98 11.38
C VAL A 45 7.03 21.62 11.61
N GLU A 46 6.28 21.33 10.55
CA GLU A 46 4.85 20.96 10.64
C GLU A 46 4.63 19.61 11.31
N ILE A 47 5.47 18.62 11.00
CA ILE A 47 5.47 17.29 11.64
C ILE A 47 5.71 17.42 13.14
N CYS A 48 6.69 18.24 13.55
CA CYS A 48 6.97 18.52 14.96
C CYS A 48 5.76 19.14 15.67
N TYR A 49 5.08 20.10 15.05
CA TYR A 49 3.86 20.67 15.63
C TYR A 49 2.74 19.64 15.73
N GLN A 50 2.58 18.75 14.75
CA GLN A 50 1.60 17.68 14.78
C GLN A 50 1.88 16.69 15.93
N PHE A 51 3.11 16.23 16.08
CA PHE A 51 3.47 15.32 17.18
C PHE A 51 3.25 15.95 18.55
N ARG A 52 3.57 17.24 18.69
CA ARG A 52 3.25 17.98 19.92
C ARG A 52 1.74 18.05 20.18
N GLN A 53 0.91 18.22 19.16
CA GLN A 53 -0.54 18.25 19.34
C GLN A 53 -1.06 16.90 19.84
N PHE A 54 -0.53 15.78 19.32
CA PHE A 54 -0.89 14.44 19.79
C PHE A 54 -0.43 14.20 21.24
N ASP A 55 0.82 14.51 21.57
CA ASP A 55 1.32 14.40 22.95
C ASP A 55 0.49 15.28 23.91
N MET A 56 0.19 16.54 23.54
CA MET A 56 -0.66 17.43 24.34
C MET A 56 -2.08 16.89 24.51
N ALA A 57 -2.69 16.33 23.46
CA ALA A 57 -4.02 15.73 23.52
C ALA A 57 -4.04 14.52 24.47
N VAL A 58 -2.99 13.69 24.45
CA VAL A 58 -2.84 12.59 25.41
C VAL A 58 -2.68 13.15 26.83
N ARG A 59 -1.77 14.10 27.06
CA ARG A 59 -1.52 14.68 28.39
C ARG A 59 -2.77 15.31 29.00
N ALA A 60 -3.57 16.01 28.20
CA ALA A 60 -4.84 16.58 28.64
C ALA A 60 -5.86 15.52 29.08
N ASN A 61 -5.82 14.34 28.44
CA ASN A 61 -6.74 13.23 28.72
C ASN A 61 -6.21 12.20 29.72
N LEU A 62 -4.95 12.28 30.16
CA LEU A 62 -4.36 11.32 31.10
C LEU A 62 -5.20 11.07 32.36
N PRO A 63 -5.79 12.07 33.05
CA PRO A 63 -6.63 11.83 34.22
C PRO A 63 -7.85 10.95 33.92
N PHE A 64 -8.42 11.08 32.71
CA PHE A 64 -9.54 10.28 32.24
C PHE A 64 -9.10 8.88 31.79
N ILE A 65 -7.95 8.76 31.12
CA ILE A 65 -7.40 7.48 30.68
C ILE A 65 -6.95 6.62 31.88
N ALA A 66 -6.41 7.26 32.92
CA ALA A 66 -6.02 6.61 34.17
C ALA A 66 -7.22 6.10 35.00
N SER A 67 -8.42 6.66 34.81
CA SER A 67 -9.63 6.22 35.51
C SER A 67 -10.38 5.09 34.79
N GLN A 68 -10.02 4.78 33.54
CA GLN A 68 -10.54 3.59 32.86
C GLN A 68 -9.96 2.32 33.50
N PRO A 69 -10.72 1.21 33.56
CA PRO A 69 -10.20 -0.07 34.05
C PRO A 69 -9.02 -0.48 33.17
N GLN A 70 -7.81 -0.22 33.65
CA GLN A 70 -6.59 -0.77 33.08
C GLN A 70 -6.69 -2.28 33.24
N LEU A 71 -6.60 -3.03 32.15
CA LEU A 71 -6.31 -4.44 32.22
C LEU A 71 -4.95 -4.55 32.91
N LYS A 72 -4.94 -4.80 34.22
CA LYS A 72 -3.71 -5.19 34.91
C LYS A 72 -3.37 -6.57 34.38
N LEU A 73 -2.63 -6.61 33.28
CA LEU A 73 -1.90 -7.79 32.88
C LEU A 73 -0.82 -7.96 33.94
N HIS A 74 -1.19 -8.58 35.07
CA HIS A 74 -0.17 -9.24 35.88
C HIS A 74 0.53 -10.17 34.92
N ALA A 75 1.85 -10.00 34.80
CA ALA A 75 2.72 -11.01 34.23
C ALA A 75 2.44 -12.28 35.03
N ALA A 76 1.42 -13.04 34.61
CA ALA A 76 1.14 -14.35 35.10
C ALA A 76 2.39 -15.10 34.68
N THR A 77 3.26 -15.31 35.66
CA THR A 77 4.35 -16.26 35.61
C THR A 77 3.82 -17.43 34.81
N ILE A 78 4.43 -17.66 33.65
CA ILE A 78 4.08 -18.75 32.73
C ILE A 78 4.25 -20.03 33.54
N LEU A 79 3.21 -20.42 34.27
CA LEU A 79 3.06 -21.72 34.86
C LEU A 79 2.73 -22.61 33.68
N ARG A 80 3.77 -23.22 33.13
CA ARG A 80 3.66 -24.51 32.46
C ARG A 80 2.82 -25.40 33.36
N ASN A 81 1.55 -25.57 33.03
CA ASN A 81 0.86 -26.86 33.03
C ASN A 81 -0.59 -26.69 32.56
N HIS A 82 -0.91 -27.42 31.50
CA HIS A 82 -2.26 -27.80 31.11
C HIS A 82 -3.04 -28.34 32.32
N GLN A 83 -4.26 -27.81 32.51
CA GLN A 83 -5.49 -28.58 32.74
C GLN A 83 -6.66 -27.59 32.83
N PHE A 84 -7.44 -27.48 31.76
CA PHE A 84 -8.69 -26.74 31.74
C PHE A 84 -9.75 -27.49 32.55
N SER A 85 -10.35 -26.84 33.54
CA SER A 85 -11.56 -27.32 34.22
C SER A 85 -12.70 -26.31 34.00
N PRO A 86 -13.92 -26.72 33.58
CA PRO A 86 -14.96 -25.81 33.15
C PRO A 86 -16.01 -25.59 34.25
N ALA A 87 -16.09 -24.40 34.83
CA ALA A 87 -17.29 -23.95 35.56
C ALA A 87 -17.33 -22.41 35.71
N VAL A 88 -18.44 -21.83 35.24
CA VAL A 88 -18.94 -20.44 35.39
C VAL A 88 -18.38 -19.39 34.40
N PRO A 89 -19.20 -18.92 33.44
CA PRO A 89 -18.82 -17.87 32.51
C PRO A 89 -19.00 -16.48 33.13
N ARG A 90 -17.89 -15.82 33.48
CA ARG A 90 -17.85 -14.36 33.52
C ARG A 90 -17.83 -13.85 32.08
N GLN A 91 -18.57 -12.79 31.78
CA GLN A 91 -18.63 -12.09 30.49
C GLN A 91 -17.29 -11.44 30.12
N PHE A 92 -16.23 -12.24 30.00
CA PHE A 92 -15.08 -11.89 29.18
C PHE A 92 -15.45 -12.31 27.75
N SER A 93 -15.44 -11.36 26.83
CA SER A 93 -15.29 -11.69 25.42
C SER A 93 -13.87 -12.24 25.20
N SER A 94 -13.55 -13.40 25.77
CA SER A 94 -12.24 -14.05 25.74
C SER A 94 -12.30 -15.35 24.94
N ALA A 95 -12.96 -15.31 23.78
CA ALA A 95 -12.51 -16.18 22.71
C ALA A 95 -11.24 -15.52 22.14
N PRO A 96 -10.06 -16.16 22.18
CA PRO A 96 -8.87 -15.62 21.52
C PRO A 96 -9.20 -15.29 20.07
N SER A 97 -8.86 -14.09 19.62
CA SER A 97 -9.05 -13.69 18.23
C SER A 97 -7.94 -14.27 17.38
N VAL A 98 -8.22 -14.58 16.10
CA VAL A 98 -7.18 -14.95 15.12
C VAL A 98 -6.05 -13.92 15.06
N TYR A 99 -6.37 -12.64 15.31
CA TYR A 99 -5.43 -11.52 15.31
C TYR A 99 -4.45 -11.53 16.49
N ASP A 100 -4.75 -12.26 17.56
CA ASP A 100 -3.89 -12.37 18.74
C ASP A 100 -2.82 -13.46 18.57
N CYS A 101 -2.90 -14.27 17.50
CA CYS A 101 -1.87 -15.25 17.19
C CYS A 101 -0.52 -14.59 16.84
N LEU A 102 0.55 -15.20 17.36
CA LEU A 102 1.94 -14.82 17.12
C LEU A 102 2.81 -16.01 16.66
N ASP A 103 2.17 -17.12 16.29
CA ASP A 103 2.80 -18.24 15.60
C ASP A 103 1.83 -18.92 14.62
N LEU A 104 2.37 -19.79 13.75
CA LEU A 104 1.61 -20.51 12.74
C LEU A 104 0.74 -21.64 13.32
N GLN A 105 1.04 -22.13 14.52
CA GLN A 105 0.27 -23.21 15.16
C GLN A 105 -1.07 -22.66 15.68
N CYS A 106 -1.04 -21.49 16.30
CA CYS A 106 -2.20 -20.71 16.72
C CYS A 106 -3.07 -20.34 15.52
N LEU A 107 -2.46 -19.93 14.39
CA LEU A 107 -3.18 -19.58 13.18
C LEU A 107 -3.83 -20.80 12.49
N CYS A 108 -3.22 -21.98 12.59
CA CYS A 108 -3.58 -23.13 11.76
C CYS A 108 -5.09 -23.46 11.70
N PRO A 109 -5.82 -23.51 12.83
CA PRO A 109 -7.26 -23.81 12.79
C PRO A 109 -8.09 -22.78 12.02
N TYR A 110 -7.68 -21.50 12.05
CA TYR A 110 -8.38 -20.42 11.32
C TYR A 110 -8.17 -20.49 9.81
N PHE A 111 -7.04 -21.08 9.39
CA PHE A 111 -6.75 -21.39 7.99
C PHE A 111 -7.35 -22.73 7.54
N GLU A 112 -8.23 -23.33 8.35
CA GLU A 112 -8.81 -24.65 8.13
C GLU A 112 -7.74 -25.74 7.92
N GLY A 113 -6.55 -25.53 8.48
CA GLY A 113 -5.43 -26.44 8.39
C GLY A 113 -5.46 -27.50 9.49
N ASN A 114 -4.70 -28.57 9.27
CA ASN A 114 -4.48 -29.63 10.24
C ASN A 114 -3.01 -29.64 10.68
N MET A 115 -2.78 -29.69 11.98
CA MET A 115 -1.44 -29.86 12.52
C MET A 115 -0.94 -31.27 12.23
N VAL A 116 0.17 -31.38 11.49
CA VAL A 116 0.86 -32.66 11.26
C VAL A 116 1.81 -32.98 12.43
N PRO A 117 2.22 -34.25 12.64
CA PRO A 117 3.01 -34.66 13.80
C PRO A 117 4.35 -33.93 13.99
N ASP A 118 4.88 -33.29 12.95
CA ASP A 118 6.11 -32.49 13.01
C ASP A 118 5.88 -31.02 13.43
N GLY A 119 4.65 -30.63 13.76
CA GLY A 119 4.30 -29.29 14.22
C GLY A 119 4.04 -28.27 13.10
N ARG A 120 3.99 -28.69 11.84
CA ARG A 120 3.59 -27.82 10.71
C ARG A 120 2.08 -27.84 10.50
N CYS A 121 1.56 -26.78 9.89
CA CYS A 121 0.15 -26.67 9.53
C CYS A 121 -0.08 -27.06 8.07
N LEU A 122 -0.80 -28.15 7.82
CA LEU A 122 -1.18 -28.63 6.49
C LEU A 122 -2.56 -28.07 6.10
N LEU A 123 -2.59 -27.21 5.08
CA LEU A 123 -3.80 -26.58 4.54
C LEU A 123 -4.62 -27.59 3.71
N ARG A 124 -5.89 -27.27 3.47
CA ARG A 124 -6.81 -28.11 2.66
C ARG A 124 -6.31 -28.40 1.24
N ASN A 125 -5.54 -27.48 0.66
CA ASN A 125 -4.95 -27.62 -0.67
C ASN A 125 -3.66 -28.47 -0.68
N GLY A 126 -3.26 -29.06 0.46
CA GLY A 126 -2.06 -29.87 0.60
C GLY A 126 -0.77 -29.07 0.80
N GLN A 127 -0.83 -27.73 0.78
CA GLN A 127 0.32 -26.89 1.07
C GLN A 127 0.55 -26.76 2.58
N ILE A 128 1.81 -26.57 2.96
CA ILE A 128 2.16 -26.19 4.33
C ILE A 128 2.02 -24.68 4.47
N LEU A 129 1.33 -24.21 5.51
CA LEU A 129 1.29 -22.79 5.86
C LEU A 129 2.69 -22.33 6.28
N GLN A 130 3.21 -21.31 5.62
CA GLN A 130 4.52 -20.72 5.89
C GLN A 130 4.38 -19.31 6.45
N ARG A 131 5.46 -18.76 7.01
CA ARG A 131 5.55 -17.32 7.29
C ARG A 131 5.46 -16.53 5.99
N ALA A 132 4.88 -15.34 6.03
CA ALA A 132 4.78 -14.46 4.87
C ALA A 132 6.18 -13.96 4.44
N VAL A 133 6.42 -13.78 3.14
CA VAL A 133 7.63 -13.13 2.63
C VAL A 133 7.22 -11.81 2.00
N ARG A 134 7.37 -10.71 2.75
CA ARG A 134 7.04 -9.36 2.29
C ARG A 134 8.08 -8.91 1.27
N LYS A 135 7.62 -8.57 0.06
CA LYS A 135 8.47 -8.13 -1.05
C LYS A 135 8.17 -6.67 -1.39
N GLU A 136 9.12 -5.99 -2.02
CA GLU A 136 8.83 -4.70 -2.64
C GLU A 136 7.71 -4.91 -3.68
N ILE A 137 6.68 -4.06 -3.69
CA ILE A 137 5.48 -4.27 -4.50
C ILE A 137 5.75 -4.38 -6.01
N ARG A 138 6.78 -3.72 -6.52
CA ARG A 138 7.26 -3.78 -7.90
C ARG A 138 8.10 -5.02 -8.19
N MET A 139 8.41 -5.85 -7.19
CA MET A 139 9.05 -7.17 -7.34
C MET A 139 8.03 -8.31 -7.36
N LEU A 140 6.74 -8.04 -7.08
CA LEU A 140 5.70 -9.05 -7.23
C LEU A 140 5.52 -9.40 -8.70
N ASN A 141 5.46 -10.71 -8.99
CA ASN A 141 5.06 -11.15 -10.31
C ASN A 141 3.56 -10.87 -10.54
N VAL A 142 3.08 -11.12 -11.76
CA VAL A 142 1.69 -10.81 -12.13
C VAL A 142 0.68 -11.59 -11.27
N ASP A 143 0.87 -12.90 -11.08
CA ASP A 143 -0.03 -13.73 -10.28
C ASP A 143 -0.06 -13.29 -8.80
N GLU A 144 1.11 -13.04 -8.21
CA GLU A 144 1.23 -12.55 -6.83
C GLU A 144 0.48 -11.23 -6.63
N ARG A 145 0.68 -10.27 -7.54
CA ARG A 145 0.04 -8.95 -7.46
C ARG A 145 -1.47 -9.03 -7.65
N GLU A 146 -1.94 -9.80 -8.63
CA GLU A 146 -3.38 -9.96 -8.87
C GLU A 146 -4.06 -10.65 -7.68
N ARG A 147 -3.46 -11.70 -7.11
CA ARG A 147 -3.97 -12.34 -5.89
C ARG A 147 -4.04 -11.37 -4.72
N PHE A 148 -2.98 -10.59 -4.53
CA PHE A 148 -2.94 -9.57 -3.48
C PHE A 148 -4.04 -8.51 -3.66
N PHE A 149 -4.18 -7.94 -4.86
CA PHE A 149 -5.25 -6.97 -5.15
C PHE A 149 -6.65 -7.59 -5.01
N ASN A 150 -6.85 -8.82 -5.47
CA ASN A 150 -8.12 -9.51 -5.27
C ASN A 150 -8.44 -9.76 -3.79
N ALA A 151 -7.44 -10.06 -2.96
CA ALA A 151 -7.64 -10.27 -1.52
C ALA A 151 -8.00 -8.97 -0.78
N ILE A 152 -7.32 -7.86 -1.08
CA ILE A 152 -7.65 -6.57 -0.46
C ILE A 152 -9.02 -6.03 -0.92
N GLN A 153 -9.42 -6.24 -2.18
CA GLN A 153 -10.80 -5.94 -2.62
C GLN A 153 -11.84 -6.75 -1.83
N GLN A 154 -11.56 -8.03 -1.55
CA GLN A 154 -12.44 -8.88 -0.77
C GLN A 154 -12.52 -8.43 0.70
N LEU A 155 -11.39 -8.02 1.32
CA LEU A 155 -11.42 -7.41 2.67
C LEU A 155 -12.23 -6.12 2.70
N LYS A 156 -12.14 -5.30 1.65
CA LYS A 156 -12.94 -4.08 1.54
C LYS A 156 -14.43 -4.41 1.41
N THR A 157 -14.76 -5.39 0.58
CA THR A 157 -16.16 -5.82 0.35
C THR A 157 -16.79 -6.46 1.59
N SER A 158 -16.01 -7.18 2.40
CA SER A 158 -16.51 -7.79 3.65
C SER A 158 -16.67 -6.78 4.80
N GLY A 159 -16.11 -5.57 4.67
CA GLY A 159 -16.04 -4.57 5.73
C GLY A 159 -14.88 -4.78 6.72
N GLU A 160 -14.07 -5.84 6.58
CA GLU A 160 -12.95 -6.08 7.48
C GLU A 160 -11.82 -5.07 7.28
N TYR A 161 -11.59 -4.61 6.05
CA TYR A 161 -10.66 -3.51 5.79
C TYR A 161 -11.07 -2.25 6.58
N ASP A 162 -12.36 -1.90 6.53
CA ASP A 162 -12.90 -0.71 7.18
C ASP A 162 -12.87 -0.83 8.70
N ARG A 163 -13.12 -2.03 9.22
CA ARG A 163 -12.93 -2.34 10.64
C ARG A 163 -11.48 -2.10 11.06
N LEU A 164 -10.49 -2.59 10.32
CA LEU A 164 -9.07 -2.41 10.62
C LEU A 164 -8.64 -0.93 10.48
N ALA A 165 -9.06 -0.24 9.41
CA ALA A 165 -8.81 1.18 9.23
C ALA A 165 -9.39 2.02 10.37
N ASN A 166 -10.59 1.65 10.85
CA ASN A 166 -11.22 2.31 11.98
C ASN A 166 -10.49 2.07 13.33
N LEU A 167 -9.75 0.96 13.49
CA LEU A 167 -8.89 0.75 14.66
C LEU A 167 -7.73 1.75 14.71
N HIS A 168 -7.09 2.01 13.56
CA HIS A 168 -6.04 3.04 13.48
C HIS A 168 -6.60 4.42 13.76
N ARG A 169 -7.75 4.75 13.16
CA ARG A 169 -8.46 6.00 13.42
C ARG A 169 -8.78 6.23 14.89
N SER A 170 -9.27 5.22 15.61
CA SER A 170 -9.64 5.37 17.03
C SER A 170 -8.43 5.64 17.92
N GLU A 171 -7.24 5.24 17.49
CA GLU A 171 -5.99 5.45 18.21
C GLU A 171 -5.13 6.58 17.60
N ALA A 172 -5.61 7.32 16.60
CA ALA A 172 -4.76 8.25 15.85
C ALA A 172 -4.16 9.38 16.69
N THR A 173 -4.91 9.94 17.66
CA THR A 173 -4.53 11.19 18.36
C THR A 173 -4.34 11.07 19.87
N ALA A 174 -4.93 10.07 20.52
CA ALA A 174 -5.00 9.97 21.99
C ALA A 174 -4.54 8.59 22.51
N SER A 175 -3.48 8.05 21.91
CA SER A 175 -2.95 6.72 22.20
C SER A 175 -1.42 6.71 22.22
N GLY A 176 -0.83 5.52 22.42
CA GLY A 176 0.61 5.29 22.20
C GLY A 176 0.98 4.97 20.74
N ALA A 177 0.05 5.05 19.78
CA ALA A 177 0.30 4.67 18.39
C ALA A 177 1.23 5.65 17.65
N HIS A 178 1.28 6.92 18.05
CA HIS A 178 2.06 7.98 17.41
C HIS A 178 2.73 8.87 18.45
N SER A 179 3.75 9.63 18.03
CA SER A 179 4.46 10.66 18.82
C SER A 179 5.26 10.12 20.01
N GLY A 180 5.84 8.93 19.87
CA GLY A 180 6.74 8.41 20.90
C GLY A 180 7.22 6.97 20.69
N PRO A 181 7.91 6.41 21.71
CA PRO A 181 8.63 5.13 21.64
C PRO A 181 7.84 3.92 21.12
N SER A 182 6.53 3.84 21.41
CA SER A 182 5.71 2.70 20.98
C SER A 182 5.25 2.77 19.51
N PHE A 183 5.52 3.85 18.77
CA PHE A 183 5.08 4.05 17.38
C PHE A 183 5.40 2.84 16.47
N LEU A 184 6.66 2.39 16.44
CA LEU A 184 7.09 1.28 15.58
C LEU A 184 6.45 -0.04 16.00
N LEU A 185 6.30 -0.27 17.30
CA LEU A 185 5.78 -1.51 17.87
C LEU A 185 4.26 -1.63 17.64
N TRP A 186 3.55 -0.52 17.83
CA TRP A 186 2.12 -0.43 17.57
C TRP A 186 1.81 -0.70 16.10
N HIS A 187 2.55 -0.05 15.19
CA HIS A 187 2.32 -0.22 13.75
C HIS A 187 2.73 -1.61 13.25
N ARG A 188 3.78 -2.21 13.82
CA ARG A 188 4.16 -3.62 13.56
C ARG A 188 3.02 -4.58 13.90
N GLU A 189 2.42 -4.45 15.08
CA GLU A 189 1.28 -5.28 15.48
C GLU A 189 0.07 -5.00 14.59
N PHE A 190 -0.19 -3.73 14.26
CA PHE A 190 -1.30 -3.35 13.41
C PHE A 190 -1.20 -3.97 12.00
N ILE A 191 -0.05 -3.85 11.33
CA ILE A 191 0.12 -4.42 9.98
C ILE A 191 0.22 -5.95 10.00
N LYS A 192 0.68 -6.57 11.10
CA LYS A 192 0.57 -8.04 11.29
C LYS A 192 -0.90 -8.47 11.24
N ARG A 193 -1.81 -7.73 11.89
CA ARG A 193 -3.25 -8.04 11.87
C ARG A 193 -3.87 -7.87 10.48
N MET A 194 -3.49 -6.81 9.75
CA MET A 194 -3.86 -6.67 8.33
C MET A 194 -3.35 -7.84 7.47
N GLU A 195 -2.11 -8.26 7.66
CA GLU A 195 -1.54 -9.41 6.93
C GLU A 195 -2.26 -10.72 7.27
N ILE A 196 -2.64 -10.96 8.53
CA ILE A 196 -3.49 -12.09 8.90
C ILE A 196 -4.83 -12.03 8.16
N ALA A 197 -5.50 -10.88 8.14
CA ALA A 197 -6.78 -10.72 7.46
C ALA A 197 -6.68 -11.04 5.96
N LEU A 198 -5.64 -10.51 5.29
CA LEU A 198 -5.34 -10.78 3.89
C LEU A 198 -5.11 -12.27 3.64
N ARG A 199 -4.35 -12.92 4.53
CA ARG A 199 -3.96 -14.32 4.37
C ARG A 199 -5.09 -15.31 4.66
N LEU A 200 -6.05 -14.95 5.53
CA LEU A 200 -7.27 -15.75 5.71
C LEU A 200 -8.08 -15.87 4.41
N ILE A 201 -7.91 -14.94 3.47
CA ILE A 201 -8.49 -15.02 2.12
C ILE A 201 -7.60 -15.84 1.19
N ASP A 202 -6.29 -15.54 1.13
CA ASP A 202 -5.32 -16.31 0.37
C ASP A 202 -4.05 -16.59 1.22
N PRO A 203 -3.82 -17.83 1.70
CA PRO A 203 -2.68 -18.11 2.57
C PRO A 203 -1.30 -17.93 1.91
N SER A 204 -1.27 -17.85 0.57
CA SER A 204 -0.05 -17.73 -0.22
C SER A 204 0.44 -16.29 -0.40
N ILE A 205 -0.38 -15.27 -0.11
CA ILE A 205 0.03 -13.87 -0.24
C ILE A 205 0.74 -13.35 1.01
N ALA A 206 1.45 -12.23 0.85
CA ALA A 206 2.11 -11.48 1.90
C ALA A 206 1.81 -9.99 1.70
N LEU A 207 1.85 -9.20 2.77
CA LEU A 207 1.77 -7.75 2.65
C LEU A 207 3.05 -7.24 1.95
N PRO A 208 2.98 -6.60 0.76
CA PRO A 208 4.17 -6.04 0.16
C PRO A 208 4.60 -4.77 0.90
N TYR A 209 5.87 -4.43 0.80
CA TYR A 209 6.37 -3.12 1.20
C TYR A 209 6.54 -2.20 -0.02
N TRP A 210 6.44 -0.90 0.20
CA TRP A 210 6.76 0.10 -0.82
C TRP A 210 8.04 0.83 -0.41
N ASP A 211 9.10 0.56 -1.15
CA ASP A 211 10.38 1.25 -0.99
C ASP A 211 10.35 2.58 -1.74
N SER A 212 9.96 3.65 -1.05
CA SER A 212 9.80 4.95 -1.68
C SER A 212 11.10 5.61 -2.10
N THR A 213 12.29 5.11 -1.69
CA THR A 213 13.55 5.69 -2.20
C THR A 213 13.71 5.39 -3.68
N LEU A 214 13.20 4.24 -4.16
CA LEU A 214 13.23 3.88 -5.58
C LEU A 214 12.51 4.93 -6.46
N ASP A 215 11.51 5.62 -5.91
CA ASP A 215 10.79 6.70 -6.59
C ASP A 215 11.47 8.06 -6.40
N GLN A 216 12.13 8.26 -5.25
CA GLN A 216 12.78 9.51 -4.88
C GLN A 216 13.89 9.93 -5.86
N HIS A 217 14.59 8.97 -6.48
CA HIS A 217 15.66 9.24 -7.44
C HIS A 217 15.16 9.83 -8.77
N LEU A 218 13.87 9.77 -9.06
CA LEU A 218 13.31 10.39 -10.26
C LEU A 218 13.39 11.92 -10.20
N SER A 219 13.48 12.55 -11.38
CA SER A 219 13.39 14.02 -11.49
C SER A 219 12.10 14.56 -10.86
N ASP A 220 11.01 13.79 -11.02
CA ASP A 220 9.73 14.01 -10.35
C ASP A 220 9.17 12.65 -9.88
N PRO A 221 9.17 12.35 -8.57
CA PRO A 221 8.65 11.09 -8.07
C PRO A 221 7.15 10.85 -8.34
N ARG A 222 6.38 11.89 -8.73
CA ARG A 222 4.97 11.76 -9.16
C ARG A 222 4.83 11.03 -10.50
N ASP A 223 5.90 11.02 -11.30
CA ASP A 223 5.96 10.38 -12.61
C ASP A 223 6.30 8.90 -12.54
N SER A 224 6.57 8.38 -11.34
CA SER A 224 6.77 6.96 -11.09
C SER A 224 5.59 6.10 -11.56
N ILE A 225 5.93 4.91 -12.08
CA ILE A 225 4.97 3.84 -12.36
C ILE A 225 4.19 3.38 -11.13
N MET A 226 4.66 3.67 -9.91
CA MET A 226 3.92 3.41 -8.66
C MET A 226 2.52 4.06 -8.69
N TRP A 227 2.43 5.28 -9.22
CA TRP A 227 1.19 6.06 -9.35
C TRP A 227 0.54 5.87 -10.72
N SER A 228 0.37 4.61 -11.11
CA SER A 228 -0.26 4.22 -12.38
C SER A 228 -1.39 3.21 -12.14
N PRO A 229 -2.26 2.96 -13.15
CA PRO A 229 -3.41 2.08 -12.99
C PRO A 229 -3.05 0.61 -12.72
N ILE A 230 -1.81 0.18 -12.98
CA ILE A 230 -1.36 -1.20 -12.69
C ILE A 230 -0.92 -1.39 -11.24
N LEU A 231 -0.62 -0.29 -10.54
CA LEU A 231 -0.20 -0.30 -9.15
C LEU A 231 -1.20 0.50 -8.32
N MET A 232 -0.91 1.74 -7.92
CA MET A 232 -1.74 2.43 -6.92
C MET A 232 -2.94 3.18 -7.51
N GLY A 233 -2.98 3.38 -8.82
CA GLY A 233 -3.94 4.27 -9.47
C GLY A 233 -3.43 5.70 -9.58
N GLU A 234 -4.01 6.44 -10.53
CA GLU A 234 -3.73 7.85 -10.78
C GLU A 234 -4.77 8.76 -10.12
N SER A 235 -4.36 9.99 -9.84
CA SER A 235 -5.21 11.02 -9.27
C SER A 235 -5.51 12.13 -10.27
N ASN A 236 -6.74 12.65 -10.27
CA ASN A 236 -7.12 13.82 -11.07
C ASN A 236 -6.63 15.13 -10.43
N SER A 237 -6.96 16.28 -11.04
CA SER A 237 -6.58 17.61 -10.55
C SER A 237 -7.15 17.98 -9.18
N THR A 238 -8.17 17.26 -8.68
CA THR A 238 -8.74 17.41 -7.34
C THR A 238 -8.20 16.38 -6.34
N GLY A 239 -7.24 15.56 -6.77
CA GLY A 239 -6.59 14.53 -5.96
C GLY A 239 -7.33 13.18 -5.93
N GLN A 240 -8.55 13.08 -6.45
CA GLN A 240 -9.32 11.83 -6.42
C GLN A 240 -8.63 10.74 -7.22
N VAL A 241 -8.48 9.56 -6.64
CA VAL A 241 -7.97 8.37 -7.34
C VAL A 241 -9.06 7.88 -8.30
N ILE A 242 -8.78 7.90 -9.60
CA ILE A 242 -9.80 7.69 -10.65
C ILE A 242 -9.72 6.34 -11.35
N ASN A 243 -8.63 5.59 -11.16
CA ASN A 243 -8.41 4.30 -11.80
C ASN A 243 -7.48 3.40 -10.95
N GLY A 244 -7.20 2.20 -11.46
CA GLY A 244 -6.41 1.19 -10.75
C GLY A 244 -7.22 0.42 -9.71
N PRO A 245 -6.57 -0.44 -8.91
CA PRO A 245 -7.25 -1.39 -8.02
C PRO A 245 -8.11 -0.69 -6.96
N PHE A 246 -7.71 0.51 -6.51
CA PHE A 246 -8.31 1.20 -5.37
C PHE A 246 -9.21 2.40 -5.75
N ALA A 247 -9.54 2.60 -7.03
CA ALA A 247 -10.35 3.73 -7.48
C ALA A 247 -11.72 3.85 -6.80
N GLU A 248 -12.32 2.70 -6.44
CA GLU A 248 -13.65 2.61 -5.84
C GLU A 248 -13.61 2.41 -4.32
N PHE A 249 -12.47 2.68 -3.69
CA PHE A 249 -12.38 2.63 -2.23
C PHE A 249 -13.12 3.83 -1.65
N THR A 250 -14.33 3.56 -1.14
CA THR A 250 -15.08 4.52 -0.35
C THR A 250 -14.38 4.73 0.99
N THR A 251 -14.16 5.97 1.40
CA THR A 251 -13.54 6.27 2.71
C THR A 251 -14.53 6.02 3.84
N LEU A 252 -14.02 5.89 5.07
CA LEU A 252 -14.88 5.81 6.26
C LEU A 252 -15.67 7.11 6.51
N GLU A 253 -15.27 8.24 5.91
CA GLU A 253 -16.02 9.51 5.87
C GLU A 253 -17.23 9.46 4.92
N GLY A 254 -17.32 8.43 4.07
CA GLY A 254 -18.35 8.30 3.05
C GLY A 254 -18.01 9.00 1.72
N HIS A 255 -16.74 9.40 1.51
CA HIS A 255 -16.31 9.86 0.20
C HIS A 255 -16.22 8.66 -0.76
N PRO A 256 -16.70 8.78 -2.01
CA PRO A 256 -16.79 7.63 -2.92
C PRO A 256 -15.44 7.11 -3.42
N THR A 257 -14.39 7.92 -3.31
CA THR A 257 -13.03 7.63 -3.80
C THR A 257 -12.00 8.12 -2.80
N LEU A 258 -10.82 7.48 -2.79
CA LEU A 258 -9.62 7.99 -2.11
C LEU A 258 -9.13 9.29 -2.75
N THR A 259 -8.35 10.05 -1.99
CA THR A 259 -7.67 11.27 -2.44
C THR A 259 -6.17 11.22 -2.16
N ARG A 260 -5.37 11.73 -3.11
CA ARG A 260 -3.91 11.89 -3.02
C ARG A 260 -3.49 13.18 -3.71
N ASN A 261 -2.66 13.98 -3.04
CA ASN A 261 -2.10 15.24 -3.53
C ASN A 261 -0.58 15.12 -3.61
N LEU A 262 -0.11 14.24 -4.50
CA LEU A 262 1.28 13.78 -4.58
C LEU A 262 2.27 14.95 -4.74
N GLY A 263 3.29 14.99 -3.89
CA GLY A 263 4.44 15.91 -4.01
C GLY A 263 4.14 17.40 -3.81
N HIS A 264 2.98 17.74 -3.25
CA HIS A 264 2.67 19.13 -2.88
C HIS A 264 3.44 19.58 -1.63
N GLU A 265 3.67 18.67 -0.70
CA GLU A 265 4.34 18.88 0.59
C GLU A 265 5.19 17.64 0.91
N GLY A 266 5.97 17.65 1.99
CA GLY A 266 6.73 16.48 2.44
C GLY A 266 7.77 15.98 1.42
N HIS A 267 8.35 14.82 1.69
CA HIS A 267 9.27 14.14 0.78
C HIS A 267 9.25 12.62 1.00
N LEU A 268 9.65 11.88 -0.02
CA LEU A 268 9.85 10.43 0.08
C LEU A 268 11.10 10.11 0.91
N PHE A 269 11.23 8.86 1.40
CA PHE A 269 12.50 8.41 1.98
C PHE A 269 13.64 8.57 0.97
N THR A 270 14.80 8.99 1.47
CA THR A 270 16.08 8.98 0.74
C THR A 270 17.01 7.93 1.36
N ASP A 271 18.02 7.44 0.62
CA ASP A 271 19.03 6.55 1.20
C ASP A 271 19.78 7.20 2.36
N GLN A 272 19.98 8.53 2.32
CA GLN A 272 20.59 9.26 3.42
C GLN A 272 19.72 9.23 4.68
N ASN A 273 18.38 9.32 4.54
CA ASN A 273 17.48 9.21 5.70
C ASN A 273 17.62 7.83 6.35
N ILE A 274 17.62 6.76 5.54
CA ILE A 274 17.76 5.39 6.02
C ILE A 274 19.12 5.17 6.67
N ALA A 275 20.21 5.66 6.07
CA ALA A 275 21.55 5.59 6.64
C ALA A 275 21.61 6.26 8.02
N LYS A 276 21.04 7.46 8.18
CA LYS A 276 20.95 8.15 9.48
C LYS A 276 20.16 7.38 10.53
N VAL A 277 19.11 6.65 10.14
CA VAL A 277 18.38 5.75 11.05
C VAL A 277 19.27 4.59 11.47
N TYR A 278 19.96 3.94 10.52
CA TYR A 278 20.88 2.84 10.82
C TYR A 278 22.11 3.27 11.63
N GLU A 279 22.54 4.51 11.54
CA GLU A 279 23.65 5.09 12.32
C GLU A 279 23.36 5.19 13.82
N GLN A 280 22.09 5.28 14.22
CA GLN A 280 21.70 5.35 15.63
C GLN A 280 22.08 4.06 16.37
N ASP A 281 22.85 4.17 17.44
CA ASP A 281 23.41 3.04 18.20
C ASP A 281 22.75 2.86 19.58
N LYS A 282 21.82 3.74 19.95
CA LYS A 282 21.05 3.67 21.21
C LYS A 282 19.57 3.49 20.95
N ILE A 283 18.86 2.92 21.93
CA ILE A 283 17.44 2.58 21.80
C ILE A 283 16.54 3.83 21.64
N GLU A 284 16.87 4.94 22.30
CA GLU A 284 16.17 6.21 22.16
C GLU A 284 16.39 6.89 20.80
N GLY A 285 17.32 6.38 19.99
CA GLY A 285 17.47 6.78 18.59
C GLY A 285 16.30 6.27 17.75
N ILE A 286 16.00 4.98 17.88
CA ILE A 286 15.01 4.27 17.03
C ILE A 286 13.60 4.28 17.64
N LEU A 287 13.47 4.04 18.95
CA LEU A 287 12.24 4.19 19.71
C LEU A 287 12.25 5.58 20.34
N ALA A 288 12.20 6.60 19.49
CA ALA A 288 12.50 7.96 19.91
C ALA A 288 11.39 8.65 20.70
N TYR A 289 11.81 9.55 21.59
CA TYR A 289 10.94 10.60 22.12
C TYR A 289 10.74 11.66 21.04
N THR A 290 9.69 11.53 20.22
CA THR A 290 9.46 12.44 19.07
C THR A 290 8.70 13.71 19.43
N ALA A 291 8.03 13.73 20.59
CA ALA A 291 7.36 14.90 21.17
C ALA A 291 7.84 15.23 22.61
N PRO A 292 9.15 15.40 22.86
CA PRO A 292 9.63 15.66 24.21
C PRO A 292 9.28 17.08 24.68
N THR A 293 9.13 17.23 26.00
CA THR A 293 9.11 18.57 26.63
C THR A 293 10.53 19.09 26.81
N ARG A 294 10.68 20.38 27.10
CA ARG A 294 11.98 21.01 27.41
C ARG A 294 12.66 20.42 28.65
N ALA A 295 11.92 19.73 29.50
CA ALA A 295 12.44 19.03 30.67
C ALA A 295 12.88 17.59 30.40
N CYS A 296 12.75 17.11 29.16
CA CYS A 296 13.37 15.85 28.78
C CYS A 296 14.90 16.03 28.77
N PRO A 297 15.68 15.15 29.43
CA PRO A 297 17.13 15.23 29.39
C PRO A 297 17.72 14.88 28.00
N TYR A 298 16.91 14.31 27.10
CA TYR A 298 17.30 13.98 25.74
C TYR A 298 16.95 15.12 24.77
N PRO A 299 17.86 15.49 23.84
CA PRO A 299 17.54 16.46 22.81
C PRO A 299 16.52 15.90 21.81
N PRO A 300 15.77 16.76 21.09
CA PRO A 300 14.89 16.34 20.01
C PRO A 300 15.66 15.57 18.93
N ASN A 301 15.19 14.37 18.60
CA ASN A 301 15.79 13.55 17.53
C ASN A 301 14.95 13.64 16.24
N PHE A 302 15.23 14.64 15.41
CA PHE A 302 14.60 14.78 14.08
C PHE A 302 15.08 13.74 13.04
N SER A 303 16.08 12.93 13.39
CA SER A 303 16.50 11.78 12.59
C SER A 303 15.78 10.49 13.00
N ALA A 304 14.79 10.55 13.90
CA ALA A 304 13.97 9.40 14.24
C ALA A 304 13.16 8.92 13.03
N LEU A 305 12.99 7.60 12.89
CA LEU A 305 12.29 6.99 11.76
C LEU A 305 10.87 7.53 11.59
N GLU A 306 10.19 7.88 12.69
CA GLU A 306 8.84 8.46 12.67
C GLU A 306 8.76 9.81 11.92
N TYR A 307 9.79 10.66 11.99
CA TYR A 307 9.81 11.94 11.24
C TYR A 307 9.90 11.72 9.73
N TYR A 308 10.77 10.80 9.30
CA TYR A 308 10.89 10.45 7.88
C TYR A 308 9.63 9.74 7.36
N HIS A 309 9.06 8.84 8.17
CA HIS A 309 7.77 8.20 7.92
C HIS A 309 6.65 9.22 7.69
N ALA A 310 6.53 10.21 8.58
CA ALA A 310 5.50 11.23 8.51
C ALA A 310 5.67 12.12 7.27
N SER A 311 6.91 12.36 6.83
CA SER A 311 7.20 13.09 5.60
C SER A 311 6.59 12.42 4.36
N VAL A 312 6.59 11.08 4.29
CA VAL A 312 5.99 10.32 3.19
C VAL A 312 4.46 10.41 3.22
N HIS A 313 3.84 10.35 4.39
CA HIS A 313 2.39 10.58 4.55
C HIS A 313 1.97 11.94 3.97
N ILE A 314 2.73 12.98 4.32
CA ILE A 314 2.50 14.34 3.83
C ILE A 314 2.75 14.43 2.31
N TRP A 315 3.77 13.72 1.80
CA TRP A 315 4.09 13.68 0.38
C TRP A 315 2.98 13.06 -0.46
N ILE A 316 2.34 11.99 0.00
CA ILE A 316 1.19 11.43 -0.70
C ILE A 316 0.01 12.40 -0.64
N GLY A 317 -0.17 13.09 0.48
CA GLY A 317 -1.26 14.04 0.66
C GLY A 317 -2.63 13.35 0.71
N GLY A 318 -3.70 14.13 0.53
CA GLY A 318 -5.08 13.62 0.55
C GLY A 318 -5.38 12.82 1.82
N ASP A 319 -5.99 11.64 1.67
CA ASP A 319 -6.32 10.75 2.78
C ASP A 319 -5.09 10.31 3.58
N MET A 320 -3.93 10.16 2.93
CA MET A 320 -2.68 9.73 3.57
C MET A 320 -2.07 10.77 4.51
N LYS A 321 -2.41 12.06 4.40
CA LYS A 321 -1.80 13.11 5.24
C LYS A 321 -2.32 13.11 6.68
N PRO A 322 -3.64 13.11 6.95
CA PRO A 322 -4.15 13.05 8.32
C PRO A 322 -4.07 11.63 8.90
N PRO A 323 -3.56 11.43 10.12
CA PRO A 323 -3.59 10.13 10.77
C PRO A 323 -4.99 9.54 11.00
N LEU A 324 -6.04 10.37 11.02
CA LEU A 324 -7.43 9.89 11.14
C LEU A 324 -7.96 9.19 9.88
N THR A 325 -7.37 9.49 8.73
CA THR A 325 -7.84 9.03 7.40
C THR A 325 -6.80 8.20 6.66
N SER A 326 -5.54 8.18 7.10
CA SER A 326 -4.45 7.57 6.33
C SER A 326 -4.65 6.08 6.08
N ALA A 327 -5.23 5.35 7.05
CA ALA A 327 -5.55 3.93 6.89
C ALA A 327 -6.73 3.64 5.93
N ASN A 328 -7.41 4.66 5.39
CA ASN A 328 -8.36 4.50 4.28
C ASN A 328 -7.65 4.04 2.99
N ASP A 329 -6.40 4.49 2.77
CA ASP A 329 -5.64 4.21 1.56
C ASP A 329 -4.76 2.97 1.74
N PRO A 330 -4.87 1.93 0.90
CA PRO A 330 -3.99 0.76 0.94
C PRO A 330 -2.49 1.05 0.92
N VAL A 331 -2.06 2.19 0.34
CA VAL A 331 -0.66 2.63 0.37
C VAL A 331 -0.13 2.75 1.80
N PHE A 332 -0.99 3.05 2.77
CA PHE A 332 -0.66 3.06 4.20
C PHE A 332 0.09 1.79 4.63
N TYR A 333 -0.45 0.62 4.26
CA TYR A 333 0.09 -0.65 4.73
C TYR A 333 1.41 -1.00 4.03
N PHE A 334 1.59 -0.58 2.77
CA PHE A 334 2.85 -0.77 2.04
C PHE A 334 3.95 0.13 2.60
N HIS A 335 3.61 1.37 2.91
CA HIS A 335 4.50 2.33 3.57
C HIS A 335 4.91 1.83 4.96
N HIS A 336 3.95 1.45 5.81
CA HIS A 336 4.26 0.92 7.14
C HIS A 336 5.00 -0.41 7.11
N SER A 337 4.76 -1.26 6.10
CA SER A 337 5.58 -2.46 5.91
C SER A 337 7.03 -2.12 5.56
N PHE A 338 7.31 -1.00 4.88
CA PHE A 338 8.68 -0.56 4.64
C PHE A 338 9.30 0.12 5.87
N VAL A 339 8.51 0.83 6.66
CA VAL A 339 8.95 1.35 7.96
C VAL A 339 9.33 0.21 8.90
N ASP A 340 8.55 -0.86 8.94
CA ASP A 340 8.89 -2.05 9.72
C ASP A 340 10.10 -2.81 9.15
N TYR A 341 10.29 -2.83 7.82
CA TYR A 341 11.52 -3.34 7.19
C TYR A 341 12.77 -2.59 7.69
N ILE A 342 12.73 -1.25 7.70
CA ILE A 342 13.83 -0.41 8.19
C ILE A 342 14.06 -0.69 9.69
N PHE A 343 12.99 -0.72 10.49
CA PHE A 343 13.11 -1.03 11.92
C PHE A 343 13.74 -2.41 12.17
N GLU A 344 13.28 -3.45 11.48
CA GLU A 344 13.81 -4.79 11.63
C GLU A 344 15.28 -4.89 11.22
N ASN A 345 15.69 -4.20 10.15
CA ASN A 345 17.11 -4.14 9.77
C ASN A 345 17.95 -3.43 10.82
N TRP A 346 17.47 -2.32 11.38
CA TRP A 346 18.16 -1.65 12.49
C TRP A 346 18.38 -2.60 13.66
N ARG A 347 17.34 -3.34 14.07
CA ARG A 347 17.43 -4.35 15.13
C ARG A 347 18.45 -5.43 14.77
N GLN A 348 18.53 -5.81 13.50
CA GLN A 348 19.47 -6.82 13.02
C GLN A 348 20.93 -6.35 13.04
N ILE A 349 21.16 -5.07 12.74
CA ILE A 349 22.48 -4.44 12.72
C ILE A 349 22.97 -4.12 14.15
N ARG A 350 22.08 -3.61 15.02
CA ARG A 350 22.45 -2.99 16.31
C ARG A 350 22.24 -3.87 17.53
N GLN A 351 21.39 -4.88 17.44
CA GLN A 351 20.99 -5.66 18.60
C GLN A 351 21.21 -7.16 18.40
N ASN A 352 21.70 -7.81 19.45
CA ASN A 352 21.60 -9.25 19.58
C ASN A 352 20.13 -9.67 19.86
N ARG A 353 19.83 -10.97 19.75
CA ARG A 353 18.44 -11.47 19.90
C ARG A 353 17.81 -11.18 21.26
N THR A 354 18.59 -11.10 22.35
CA THR A 354 18.09 -10.78 23.69
C THR A 354 17.76 -9.30 23.83
N GLN A 355 18.64 -8.42 23.34
CA GLN A 355 18.44 -6.96 23.29
C GLN A 355 17.18 -6.59 22.51
N ARG A 356 16.97 -7.26 21.36
CA ARG A 356 15.78 -7.11 20.53
C ARG A 356 14.46 -7.29 21.27
N GLU A 357 14.43 -8.10 22.32
CA GLU A 357 13.25 -8.43 23.13
C GLU A 357 13.11 -7.57 24.39
N ARG A 358 14.13 -6.79 24.75
CA ARG A 358 14.25 -6.17 26.07
C ARG A 358 14.54 -4.68 26.07
N ASP A 359 15.33 -4.21 25.11
CA ASP A 359 15.74 -2.81 25.09
C ASP A 359 14.52 -1.93 24.79
N TYR A 360 14.26 -0.99 25.68
CA TYR A 360 13.20 -0.01 25.57
C TYR A 360 13.69 1.30 26.21
N PRO A 361 13.27 2.49 25.74
CA PRO A 361 13.66 3.75 26.36
C PRO A 361 13.20 3.88 27.83
N GLU A 362 13.90 4.69 28.60
CA GLU A 362 13.56 4.97 29.99
C GLU A 362 12.18 5.64 30.15
N GLU A 363 11.48 5.33 31.25
CA GLU A 363 10.14 5.85 31.53
C GLU A 363 10.19 7.27 32.12
N ILE A 364 10.43 8.27 31.26
CA ILE A 364 10.56 9.68 31.66
C ILE A 364 9.34 10.49 31.20
N ILE A 365 8.51 10.92 32.15
CA ILE A 365 7.25 11.65 31.89
C ILE A 365 7.48 12.99 31.16
N SER A 366 8.66 13.62 31.32
CA SER A 366 9.00 14.83 30.56
C SER A 366 9.39 14.53 29.10
N CYS A 367 9.76 13.29 28.77
CA CYS A 367 10.12 12.90 27.40
C CYS A 367 8.94 12.34 26.61
N THR A 368 8.03 11.63 27.29
CA THR A 368 6.86 11.02 26.66
C THR A 368 5.73 10.81 27.66
N THR A 369 4.58 10.34 27.20
CA THR A 369 3.43 10.04 28.07
C THR A 369 3.50 8.60 28.59
N PRO A 370 2.84 8.28 29.73
CA PRO A 370 2.77 6.91 30.24
C PRO A 370 2.17 5.89 29.26
N LEU A 371 1.49 6.31 28.19
CA LEU A 371 0.98 5.40 27.17
C LEU A 371 2.07 4.80 26.29
N HIS A 372 3.25 5.43 26.25
CA HIS A 372 4.42 4.93 25.54
C HIS A 372 5.34 4.10 26.44
N PHE A 373 5.02 3.89 27.72
CA PHE A 373 5.86 3.09 28.60
C PHE A 373 5.84 1.62 28.22
N ALA A 374 6.89 0.89 28.57
CA ALA A 374 7.10 -0.48 28.11
C ALA A 374 5.94 -1.40 28.51
N ASP A 375 5.45 -1.26 29.74
CA ASP A 375 4.37 -2.06 30.31
C ASP A 375 2.97 -1.43 30.15
N ALA A 376 2.86 -0.32 29.42
CA ALA A 376 1.57 0.28 29.10
C ALA A 376 0.83 -0.58 28.05
N ASN A 377 -0.50 -0.63 28.18
CA ASN A 377 -1.35 -1.34 27.23
C ASN A 377 -1.25 -0.72 25.83
N MET A 378 -0.91 -1.53 24.83
CA MET A 378 -0.84 -1.16 23.41
C MET A 378 -2.27 -1.11 22.83
N ARG A 379 -3.06 -0.12 23.26
CA ARG A 379 -4.47 0.03 22.86
C ARG A 379 -4.62 0.11 21.32
N PRO A 380 -5.65 -0.52 20.72
CA PRO A 380 -6.74 -1.26 21.38
C PRO A 380 -6.41 -2.75 21.55
N PHE A 381 -5.17 -3.16 21.31
CA PHE A 381 -4.75 -4.55 21.39
C PHE A 381 -4.61 -4.98 22.84
N ASN A 382 -4.77 -6.27 23.10
CA ASN A 382 -4.70 -6.84 24.44
C ASN A 382 -3.27 -7.30 24.78
N LEU A 383 -2.29 -6.42 24.61
CA LEU A 383 -0.86 -6.66 24.90
C LEU A 383 -0.16 -5.37 25.34
N ALA A 384 0.94 -5.49 26.07
CA ALA A 384 1.79 -4.35 26.44
C ALA A 384 2.68 -3.89 25.27
N ASN A 385 3.11 -2.62 25.28
CA ASN A 385 4.03 -2.09 24.26
C ASN A 385 5.28 -2.95 24.08
N ARG A 386 5.88 -3.41 25.20
CA ARG A 386 7.07 -4.28 25.21
C ARG A 386 6.87 -5.58 24.46
N GLU A 387 5.66 -6.14 24.41
CA GLU A 387 5.40 -7.39 23.68
C GLU A 387 5.54 -7.19 22.16
N GLY A 388 5.38 -5.96 21.67
CA GLY A 388 5.68 -5.59 20.28
C GLY A 388 7.17 -5.69 19.90
N LEU A 389 8.07 -5.81 20.88
CA LEU A 389 9.48 -6.12 20.64
C LEU A 389 9.73 -7.57 20.26
N SER A 390 8.72 -8.45 20.24
CA SER A 390 9.02 -9.87 20.09
C SER A 390 9.75 -10.20 18.77
N ASN A 391 10.76 -11.08 18.83
CA ASN A 391 11.33 -11.69 17.62
C ASN A 391 10.32 -12.63 16.96
N ALA A 392 9.28 -13.08 17.68
CA ALA A 392 8.26 -13.99 17.15
C ALA A 392 7.54 -13.44 15.91
N TYR A 393 7.40 -12.11 15.78
CA TYR A 393 6.89 -11.48 14.56
C TYR A 393 7.70 -11.90 13.33
N THR A 394 9.04 -11.86 13.40
CA THR A 394 9.92 -12.15 12.26
C THR A 394 10.43 -13.60 12.21
N ASP A 395 10.34 -14.32 13.33
CA ASP A 395 10.63 -15.76 13.38
C ASP A 395 9.48 -16.57 12.77
N TYR A 396 8.21 -16.24 13.08
CA TYR A 396 7.06 -17.09 12.75
C TYR A 396 6.03 -16.47 11.82
N MET A 397 5.81 -15.15 11.87
CA MET A 397 4.68 -14.54 11.15
C MET A 397 5.08 -14.10 9.75
N TYR A 398 6.16 -13.33 9.63
CA TYR A 398 6.65 -12.82 8.35
C TYR A 398 8.16 -12.66 8.29
N THR A 399 8.70 -12.46 7.10
CA THR A 399 10.07 -12.07 6.83
C THR A 399 10.08 -11.15 5.62
N TYR A 400 11.24 -10.59 5.30
CA TYR A 400 11.39 -9.62 4.22
C TYR A 400 12.31 -10.14 3.12
N ALA A 401 11.87 -10.00 1.87
CA ALA A 401 12.79 -10.07 0.74
C ALA A 401 13.66 -8.80 0.72
N PRO A 402 14.96 -8.91 0.34
CA PRO A 402 15.83 -7.75 0.24
C PRO A 402 15.29 -6.67 -0.70
N ARG A 403 15.66 -5.41 -0.44
CA ARG A 403 15.42 -4.30 -1.37
C ARG A 403 16.03 -4.63 -2.75
N PRO A 404 15.39 -4.23 -3.86
CA PRO A 404 15.93 -4.46 -5.21
C PRO A 404 17.31 -3.81 -5.39
N THR A 405 18.24 -4.53 -6.01
CA THR A 405 19.59 -4.04 -6.33
C THR A 405 19.97 -4.38 -7.77
N CYS A 406 20.95 -3.67 -8.31
CA CYS A 406 21.50 -3.93 -9.64
C CYS A 406 23.01 -3.59 -9.67
N SER A 407 23.69 -3.97 -10.75
CA SER A 407 25.10 -3.64 -10.97
C SER A 407 25.38 -3.42 -12.46
N ARG A 408 26.60 -3.03 -12.82
CA ARG A 408 26.99 -2.91 -14.24
C ARG A 408 27.01 -4.27 -14.96
N GLU A 409 27.30 -5.34 -14.24
CA GLU A 409 27.30 -6.72 -14.76
C GLU A 409 25.89 -7.29 -14.88
N LYS A 410 24.97 -6.84 -14.00
CA LYS A 410 23.55 -7.17 -14.04
C LYS A 410 22.73 -5.87 -14.03
N PRO A 411 22.61 -5.18 -15.18
CA PRO A 411 21.98 -3.86 -15.30
C PRO A 411 20.44 -3.95 -15.32
N THR A 412 19.88 -4.88 -14.56
CA THR A 412 18.44 -5.12 -14.44
C THR A 412 18.10 -5.32 -12.97
N CYS A 413 17.02 -4.71 -12.53
CA CYS A 413 16.50 -4.85 -11.16
C CYS A 413 15.59 -6.07 -10.96
N ASP A 414 15.63 -7.04 -11.88
CA ASP A 414 14.72 -8.20 -11.94
C ASP A 414 13.23 -7.83 -11.82
N SER A 415 12.86 -6.64 -12.31
CA SER A 415 11.50 -6.12 -12.25
C SER A 415 11.13 -5.41 -13.53
N GLN A 416 9.89 -5.61 -13.98
CA GLN A 416 9.33 -4.88 -15.12
C GLN A 416 8.99 -3.41 -14.81
N PHE A 417 9.06 -3.01 -13.55
CA PHE A 417 8.67 -1.69 -13.05
C PHE A 417 9.86 -0.90 -12.53
N LEU A 418 11.05 -1.50 -12.50
CA LEU A 418 12.29 -0.86 -12.07
C LEU A 418 13.31 -0.92 -13.21
N PHE A 419 14.20 0.05 -13.25
CA PHE A 419 15.38 0.05 -14.12
C PHE A 419 16.63 0.28 -13.26
N CYS A 420 17.79 -0.10 -13.79
CA CYS A 420 19.06 0.17 -13.14
C CYS A 420 19.59 1.52 -13.63
N ASP A 421 19.76 2.48 -12.72
CA ASP A 421 20.48 3.72 -12.99
C ASP A 421 21.98 3.40 -12.97
N LEU A 422 22.59 3.47 -14.16
CA LEU A 422 24.02 3.23 -14.37
C LEU A 422 24.84 4.53 -14.39
N LEU A 423 24.17 5.68 -14.41
CA LEU A 423 24.79 7.00 -14.48
C LEU A 423 25.34 7.43 -13.12
N ASN A 424 24.73 6.94 -12.03
CA ASN A 424 25.23 7.11 -10.67
C ASN A 424 26.15 5.97 -10.22
N ASP A 425 27.06 6.26 -9.28
CA ASP A 425 27.94 5.28 -8.65
C ASP A 425 27.74 5.29 -7.12
N PRO A 426 27.36 4.16 -6.50
CA PRO A 426 27.12 2.86 -7.13
C PRO A 426 25.80 2.84 -7.95
N PRO A 427 25.70 1.95 -8.96
CA PRO A 427 24.44 1.67 -9.62
C PRO A 427 23.36 1.24 -8.63
N HIS A 428 22.13 1.69 -8.85
CA HIS A 428 21.00 1.38 -7.97
C HIS A 428 19.70 1.29 -8.77
N CYS A 429 18.70 0.64 -8.17
CA CYS A 429 17.40 0.49 -8.79
C CYS A 429 16.56 1.75 -8.63
N VAL A 430 15.86 2.13 -9.70
CA VAL A 430 14.97 3.29 -9.74
C VAL A 430 13.63 2.88 -10.36
N ALA A 431 12.55 3.51 -9.93
CA ALA A 431 11.22 3.31 -10.47
C ALA A 431 11.16 3.70 -11.94
N LYS A 432 10.58 2.86 -12.80
CA LYS A 432 10.31 3.26 -14.18
C LYS A 432 9.32 4.41 -14.25
N ILE A 433 9.46 5.21 -15.30
CA ILE A 433 8.73 6.45 -15.55
C ILE A 433 7.51 6.17 -16.44
N LYS A 434 6.38 6.79 -16.12
CA LYS A 434 5.15 6.73 -16.92
C LYS A 434 5.33 7.31 -18.33
N LEU A 435 4.54 6.85 -19.29
CA LEU A 435 4.51 7.44 -20.63
C LEU A 435 4.10 8.92 -20.58
N GLY A 436 4.68 9.72 -21.47
CA GLY A 436 4.46 11.17 -21.56
C GLY A 436 5.24 12.02 -20.54
N LYS A 437 5.98 11.39 -19.62
CA LYS A 437 6.72 12.07 -18.56
C LYS A 437 8.22 12.19 -18.86
N GLN A 438 8.92 13.04 -18.12
CA GLN A 438 10.32 13.39 -18.39
C GLN A 438 11.26 12.25 -18.00
N CYS A 439 12.23 11.97 -18.88
CA CYS A 439 13.24 10.93 -18.70
C CYS A 439 14.65 11.38 -19.11
N GLU A 440 14.84 12.69 -19.36
CA GLU A 440 16.10 13.24 -19.87
C GLU A 440 17.32 12.88 -19.00
N GLN A 441 17.15 12.87 -17.67
CA GLN A 441 18.19 12.46 -16.72
C GLN A 441 18.63 11.00 -16.88
N PHE A 442 17.81 10.15 -17.51
CA PHE A 442 18.03 8.72 -17.68
C PHE A 442 17.96 8.32 -19.16
N ALA A 443 18.31 9.21 -20.08
CA ALA A 443 18.11 9.00 -21.52
C ALA A 443 18.85 7.77 -22.08
N THR A 444 19.93 7.33 -21.42
CA THR A 444 20.72 6.14 -21.81
C THR A 444 20.21 4.84 -21.19
N ASP A 445 19.31 4.92 -20.20
CA ASP A 445 18.82 3.77 -19.45
C ASP A 445 17.44 3.34 -19.94
N ASP A 446 17.01 2.12 -19.61
CA ASP A 446 15.64 1.64 -19.88
C ASP A 446 14.64 2.25 -18.87
N ALA A 447 14.63 3.58 -18.73
CA ALA A 447 13.88 4.27 -17.68
C ALA A 447 12.36 4.29 -17.90
N CYS A 448 11.90 4.17 -19.15
CA CYS A 448 10.49 4.32 -19.50
C CYS A 448 9.71 3.01 -19.40
N TYR A 449 8.60 3.00 -18.67
CA TYR A 449 7.70 1.86 -18.65
C TYR A 449 7.00 1.69 -20.01
N MET A 450 7.21 0.53 -20.65
CA MET A 450 6.68 0.21 -21.99
C MET A 450 7.01 1.24 -23.09
N GLY A 451 8.10 1.99 -22.91
CA GLY A 451 8.49 3.08 -23.78
C GLY A 451 10.00 3.15 -23.98
N ILE A 452 10.43 4.23 -24.63
CA ILE A 452 11.82 4.66 -24.77
C ILE A 452 11.88 6.17 -24.57
N CYS A 453 13.01 6.66 -24.03
CA CYS A 453 13.22 8.08 -23.87
C CYS A 453 13.55 8.72 -25.22
N ILE A 454 12.70 9.63 -25.70
CA ILE A 454 12.91 10.37 -26.94
C ILE A 454 12.70 11.84 -26.67
N GLU A 455 13.71 12.66 -27.00
CA GLU A 455 13.67 14.11 -26.78
C GLU A 455 13.36 14.46 -25.31
N GLY A 456 13.86 13.66 -24.37
CA GLY A 456 13.65 13.86 -22.94
C GLY A 456 12.30 13.37 -22.39
N TYR A 457 11.44 12.73 -23.21
CA TYR A 457 10.13 12.21 -22.77
C TYR A 457 9.95 10.73 -23.06
N CYS A 458 9.25 10.02 -22.16
CA CYS A 458 8.91 8.62 -22.34
C CYS A 458 7.83 8.45 -23.41
N LYS A 459 8.20 7.91 -24.58
CA LYS A 459 7.29 7.66 -25.69
C LYS A 459 7.12 6.16 -25.93
N SER A 460 5.94 5.74 -26.38
CA SER A 460 5.66 4.32 -26.66
C SER A 460 6.56 3.77 -27.78
N LYS A 461 7.08 2.56 -27.61
CA LYS A 461 7.83 1.84 -28.65
C LYS A 461 6.99 1.63 -29.92
N ILE A 462 5.67 1.46 -29.80
CA ILE A 462 4.78 1.12 -30.92
C ILE A 462 4.38 2.37 -31.71
N ALA A 463 4.02 3.47 -31.04
CA ALA A 463 3.66 4.72 -31.71
C ALA A 463 4.78 5.21 -32.66
N ASN A 464 6.05 5.08 -32.25
CA ASN A 464 7.20 5.52 -33.05
C ASN A 464 7.49 4.63 -34.27
N SER A 465 7.11 3.35 -34.23
CA SER A 465 7.19 2.46 -35.40
C SER A 465 6.18 2.84 -36.49
N ILE A 466 5.06 3.44 -36.10
CA ILE A 466 4.00 3.85 -37.04
C ILE A 466 4.35 5.21 -37.67
N SER A 467 4.89 6.17 -36.91
CA SER A 467 5.29 7.48 -37.44
C SER A 467 6.50 7.41 -38.40
N SER A 468 7.41 6.45 -38.21
CA SER A 468 8.53 6.20 -39.15
C SER A 468 8.10 5.42 -40.41
N ALA A 469 7.00 4.68 -40.36
CA ALA A 469 6.42 4.03 -41.54
C ALA A 469 5.55 4.97 -42.39
N SER A 470 5.11 6.11 -41.85
CA SER A 470 4.18 7.02 -42.54
C SER A 470 4.80 8.04 -43.51
N THR A 471 6.10 8.01 -43.78
CA THR A 471 6.71 8.85 -44.85
C THR A 471 6.54 8.29 -46.26
N SER A 472 5.74 7.24 -46.46
CA SER A 472 5.37 6.78 -47.81
C SER A 472 3.89 6.45 -47.92
N ARG A 473 3.04 7.47 -48.09
CA ARG A 473 1.84 7.36 -48.94
C ARG A 473 1.27 8.73 -49.29
N SER A 474 1.51 9.04 -50.55
CA SER A 474 0.83 9.99 -51.42
C SER A 474 -0.68 10.13 -51.15
N HIS A 475 -1.11 11.40 -51.15
CA HIS A 475 -2.44 11.90 -51.48
C HIS A 475 -3.48 10.85 -51.90
N LEU A 476 -4.30 10.43 -50.95
CA LEU A 476 -5.67 10.03 -51.24
C LEU A 476 -6.53 10.80 -50.24
N HIS A 477 -7.28 11.77 -50.76
CA HIS A 477 -8.43 12.39 -50.11
C HIS A 477 -9.48 11.29 -49.90
N PRO A 478 -9.99 11.08 -48.68
CA PRO A 478 -11.38 10.72 -48.53
C PRO A 478 -12.10 11.89 -47.88
N THR A 479 -13.20 12.28 -48.50
CA THR A 479 -14.25 13.11 -47.95
C THR A 479 -14.67 12.60 -46.58
N PHE A 480 -14.11 13.17 -45.51
CA PHE A 480 -14.62 13.02 -44.16
C PHE A 480 -15.72 14.06 -43.96
N LEU A 481 -16.94 13.56 -43.81
CA LEU A 481 -18.09 14.31 -43.29
C LEU A 481 -17.68 14.99 -41.98
N HIS A 482 -17.73 16.32 -41.97
CA HIS A 482 -17.65 17.15 -40.79
C HIS A 482 -18.76 16.72 -39.80
N ILE A 483 -18.41 15.96 -38.77
CA ILE A 483 -19.21 15.90 -37.55
C ILE A 483 -18.68 17.01 -36.67
N THR A 484 -19.35 18.16 -36.74
CA THR A 484 -19.14 19.29 -35.85
C THR A 484 -19.51 18.89 -34.42
N GLN A 485 -18.60 19.18 -33.49
CA GLN A 485 -18.85 19.15 -32.06
C GLN A 485 -19.91 20.22 -31.73
N SER A 486 -21.18 19.84 -31.60
CA SER A 486 -22.19 20.57 -30.79
C SER A 486 -23.58 19.95 -30.94
N SER A 487 -23.83 18.79 -30.32
CA SER A 487 -25.19 18.42 -29.87
C SER A 487 -25.18 17.07 -29.14
N PHE A 488 -24.60 17.03 -27.94
CA PHE A 488 -24.97 16.01 -26.95
C PHE A 488 -25.26 16.71 -25.62
N LEU A 489 -26.12 17.72 -25.68
CA LEU A 489 -26.95 18.18 -24.58
C LEU A 489 -28.37 18.14 -25.13
N ASN A 490 -29.29 17.52 -24.41
CA ASN A 490 -30.71 17.30 -24.70
C ASN A 490 -31.05 15.99 -25.44
N HIS A 491 -31.15 14.91 -24.66
CA HIS A 491 -32.27 13.98 -24.85
C HIS A 491 -32.94 13.71 -23.50
N THR A 492 -33.79 14.67 -23.12
CA THR A 492 -34.85 14.49 -22.15
C THR A 492 -35.98 13.67 -22.78
N SER A 493 -36.40 12.63 -22.06
CA SER A 493 -37.73 12.00 -22.11
C SER A 493 -38.23 11.46 -23.45
N LEU A 494 -37.94 10.19 -23.72
CA LEU A 494 -38.87 9.33 -24.45
C LEU A 494 -39.49 8.34 -23.45
N ARG A 495 -40.68 8.69 -22.97
CA ARG A 495 -41.68 7.71 -22.52
C ARG A 495 -42.16 6.97 -23.76
N ILE A 496 -42.25 5.64 -23.73
CA ILE A 496 -43.41 4.85 -24.17
C ILE A 496 -43.11 3.35 -24.09
N THR A 497 -43.98 2.70 -23.30
CA THR A 497 -44.51 1.32 -23.31
C THR A 497 -43.63 0.11 -23.04
N GLN A 498 -43.92 -0.46 -21.87
CA GLN A 498 -43.80 -1.86 -21.50
C GLN A 498 -44.68 -2.75 -22.40
N GLN A 499 -44.05 -3.61 -23.20
CA GLN A 499 -44.56 -4.83 -23.85
C GLN A 499 -43.37 -5.27 -24.72
N ASP A 500 -42.57 -6.29 -24.39
CA ASP A 500 -42.98 -7.67 -24.21
C ASP A 500 -42.14 -8.39 -23.14
N ARG A 501 -42.82 -8.84 -22.10
CA ARG A 501 -42.45 -10.07 -21.41
C ARG A 501 -42.97 -11.20 -22.27
N ASN A 502 -42.08 -12.06 -22.80
CA ASN A 502 -42.27 -13.51 -23.01
C ASN A 502 -41.35 -14.00 -24.13
N ILE A 503 -40.14 -14.44 -23.78
CA ILE A 503 -39.53 -15.57 -24.51
C ILE A 503 -39.11 -16.59 -23.45
N SER A 504 -39.69 -17.77 -23.61
CA SER A 504 -39.66 -18.89 -22.69
C SER A 504 -38.28 -19.52 -22.57
N ILE A 505 -38.04 -19.99 -21.35
CA ILE A 505 -37.21 -21.13 -20.96
C ILE A 505 -37.13 -22.19 -22.07
N SER A 506 -35.93 -22.54 -22.51
CA SER A 506 -35.63 -23.90 -22.95
C SER A 506 -34.41 -24.41 -22.19
N ARG A 507 -34.68 -25.36 -21.29
CA ARG A 507 -33.70 -26.23 -20.64
C ARG A 507 -33.27 -27.27 -21.67
N HIS A 508 -32.03 -27.22 -22.12
CA HIS A 508 -31.37 -28.40 -22.69
C HIS A 508 -30.27 -28.88 -21.76
N HIS A 509 -30.66 -29.83 -20.90
CA HIS A 509 -29.76 -30.88 -20.44
C HIS A 509 -29.49 -31.83 -21.61
N ALA A 510 -28.23 -31.98 -21.99
CA ALA A 510 -27.70 -33.24 -22.50
C ALA A 510 -26.19 -33.25 -22.29
N ASN A 511 -25.75 -34.22 -21.49
CA ASN A 511 -24.37 -34.67 -21.35
C ASN A 511 -23.80 -35.04 -22.73
N ASP A 512 -22.56 -34.64 -23.01
CA ASP A 512 -21.64 -35.58 -23.65
C ASP A 512 -20.25 -35.46 -23.06
N SER A 513 -19.91 -36.49 -22.30
CA SER A 513 -18.58 -36.79 -21.81
C SER A 513 -17.89 -37.61 -22.88
N ARG A 514 -17.08 -36.96 -23.72
CA ARG A 514 -16.04 -37.63 -24.52
C ARG A 514 -15.18 -36.58 -25.21
N ILE A 515 -13.90 -36.55 -24.87
CA ILE A 515 -12.74 -36.62 -25.78
C ILE A 515 -11.50 -36.43 -24.90
N HIS A 516 -11.09 -37.56 -24.31
CA HIS A 516 -9.71 -37.82 -23.94
C HIS A 516 -9.07 -38.55 -25.13
N ASN A 517 -7.80 -38.24 -25.37
CA ASN A 517 -6.85 -38.94 -26.25
C ASN A 517 -6.87 -38.57 -27.74
N PHE A 518 -5.94 -37.70 -28.13
CA PHE A 518 -5.09 -37.94 -29.30
C PHE A 518 -3.70 -37.33 -29.03
N ILE A 519 -2.83 -38.15 -28.43
CA ILE A 519 -1.37 -38.01 -28.47
C ILE A 519 -0.85 -39.13 -29.37
N ASN A 520 0.13 -38.79 -30.22
CA ASN A 520 1.02 -39.64 -31.04
C ASN A 520 0.53 -40.13 -32.41
N LYS A 521 1.11 -39.49 -33.43
CA LYS A 521 1.68 -40.02 -34.70
C LYS A 521 2.19 -38.76 -35.45
N THR A 522 3.44 -38.64 -35.94
CA THR A 522 4.21 -39.59 -36.75
C THR A 522 5.63 -39.05 -37.03
N LYS A 523 6.58 -39.99 -37.04
CA LYS A 523 7.70 -40.19 -37.99
C LYS A 523 8.96 -39.31 -37.95
N ALA A 524 10.02 -40.04 -37.60
CA ALA A 524 11.43 -39.79 -37.84
C ALA A 524 11.79 -39.72 -39.34
N VAL A 525 12.74 -38.85 -39.67
CA VAL A 525 13.63 -38.95 -40.83
C VAL A 525 15.05 -38.51 -40.41
N GLY A 526 16.00 -39.42 -40.57
CA GLY A 526 17.30 -39.18 -41.22
C GLY A 526 18.31 -38.23 -40.58
N ALA A 527 19.37 -38.84 -40.03
CA ALA A 527 20.62 -38.20 -39.66
C ALA A 527 21.46 -37.80 -40.90
N THR A 528 22.02 -36.60 -40.89
CA THR A 528 23.28 -36.27 -41.56
C THR A 528 24.06 -35.27 -40.73
N THR A 529 25.26 -35.68 -40.33
CA THR A 529 26.26 -34.90 -39.61
C THR A 529 26.91 -33.89 -40.56
N THR A 530 26.91 -32.61 -40.21
CA THR A 530 27.89 -31.67 -40.76
C THR A 530 28.28 -30.66 -39.70
N THR A 531 29.56 -30.68 -39.38
CA THR A 531 30.24 -29.80 -38.44
C THR A 531 30.34 -28.42 -39.05
N THR A 532 29.79 -27.39 -38.39
CA THR A 532 30.15 -26.00 -38.70
C THR A 532 30.13 -25.17 -37.43
N THR A 533 31.32 -24.73 -37.05
CA THR A 533 31.60 -23.79 -35.97
C THR A 533 30.92 -22.46 -36.28
N SER A 534 29.98 -22.02 -35.45
CA SER A 534 29.52 -20.62 -35.45
C SER A 534 28.95 -20.25 -34.08
N SER A 535 29.57 -19.20 -33.54
CA SER A 535 29.25 -18.33 -32.40
C SER A 535 27.98 -18.61 -31.59
N ILE A 536 28.19 -18.77 -30.29
CA ILE A 536 27.22 -18.65 -29.20
C ILE A 536 26.44 -17.35 -29.39
N THR A 537 25.21 -17.45 -29.89
CA THR A 537 24.25 -16.35 -29.85
C THR A 537 23.52 -16.49 -28.54
N THR A 538 23.81 -15.59 -27.61
CA THR A 538 23.16 -15.47 -26.30
C THR A 538 21.65 -15.41 -26.54
N THR A 539 20.95 -16.48 -26.18
CA THR A 539 19.49 -16.52 -26.24
C THR A 539 19.01 -15.62 -25.12
N THR A 540 18.74 -14.35 -25.43
CA THR A 540 17.98 -13.48 -24.53
C THR A 540 16.59 -14.08 -24.44
N THR A 541 16.37 -14.92 -23.44
CA THR A 541 15.04 -15.39 -23.07
C THR A 541 14.29 -14.14 -22.61
N THR A 542 13.61 -13.50 -23.54
CA THR A 542 12.61 -12.49 -23.21
C THR A 542 11.54 -13.23 -22.45
N MET A 543 11.58 -13.14 -21.12
CA MET A 543 10.42 -13.43 -20.30
C MET A 543 9.32 -12.50 -20.81
N THR A 544 8.43 -13.06 -21.61
CA THR A 544 7.25 -12.37 -22.11
C THR A 544 6.35 -12.17 -20.91
N THR A 545 6.38 -10.95 -20.35
CA THR A 545 5.54 -10.58 -19.23
C THR A 545 4.09 -10.75 -19.66
N THR A 546 3.36 -11.62 -18.97
CA THR A 546 1.90 -11.78 -19.05
C THR A 546 1.22 -10.56 -18.44
N THR A 547 1.48 -9.36 -18.98
CA THR A 547 0.73 -8.17 -18.62
C THR A 547 -0.61 -8.27 -19.35
N THR A 548 -1.71 -8.39 -18.62
CA THR A 548 -3.06 -8.32 -19.19
C THR A 548 -3.26 -6.95 -19.82
N CYS A 549 -3.03 -6.87 -21.13
CA CYS A 549 -3.17 -5.64 -21.91
C CYS A 549 -4.65 -5.39 -22.21
N LEU A 550 -5.27 -4.52 -21.42
CA LEU A 550 -6.70 -4.25 -21.44
C LEU A 550 -6.99 -2.76 -21.70
N ASN A 551 -8.20 -2.47 -22.16
CA ASN A 551 -8.77 -1.13 -22.16
C ASN A 551 -9.65 -0.99 -20.92
N ASP A 552 -9.80 0.21 -20.39
CA ASP A 552 -10.63 0.47 -19.23
C ASP A 552 -12.05 0.94 -19.61
N ASP A 553 -12.24 1.40 -20.85
CA ASP A 553 -13.53 1.88 -21.38
C ASP A 553 -13.87 1.19 -22.73
N PRO A 554 -15.13 0.77 -22.94
CA PRO A 554 -15.56 0.12 -24.19
C PRO A 554 -15.49 1.05 -25.42
N CYS A 555 -15.42 2.37 -25.22
CA CYS A 555 -15.25 3.36 -26.27
C CYS A 555 -13.80 3.49 -26.77
N CYS A 556 -12.82 2.88 -26.10
CA CYS A 556 -11.41 2.97 -26.47
C CYS A 556 -11.12 2.55 -27.91
N SER A 557 -11.82 1.53 -28.41
CA SER A 557 -11.67 1.07 -29.79
C SER A 557 -12.15 2.10 -30.82
N LEU A 558 -13.14 2.93 -30.47
CA LEU A 558 -13.65 4.01 -31.32
C LEU A 558 -12.71 5.22 -31.25
N TRP A 559 -12.33 5.64 -30.06
CA TRP A 559 -11.40 6.77 -29.87
C TRP A 559 -10.05 6.52 -30.54
N ALA A 560 -9.53 5.28 -30.46
CA ALA A 560 -8.30 4.92 -31.16
C ALA A 560 -8.45 5.03 -32.68
N LYS A 561 -9.57 4.57 -33.26
CA LYS A 561 -9.88 4.73 -34.69
C LYS A 561 -10.04 6.19 -35.11
N SER A 562 -10.53 7.05 -34.22
CA SER A 562 -10.67 8.48 -34.44
C SER A 562 -9.36 9.28 -34.31
N GLY A 563 -8.23 8.62 -33.99
CA GLY A 563 -6.93 9.28 -33.87
C GLY A 563 -6.64 9.89 -32.49
N GLU A 564 -7.46 9.58 -31.47
CA GLU A 564 -7.26 10.14 -30.12
C GLU A 564 -5.96 9.67 -29.47
N CYS A 565 -5.39 8.53 -29.88
CA CYS A 565 -4.13 8.00 -29.32
C CYS A 565 -2.98 9.00 -29.42
N SER A 566 -2.88 9.74 -30.53
CA SER A 566 -1.83 10.75 -30.72
C SER A 566 -2.24 12.12 -30.17
N ASN A 567 -3.53 12.43 -30.17
CA ASN A 567 -4.04 13.74 -29.77
C ASN A 567 -4.22 13.89 -28.26
N LYS A 568 -4.54 12.80 -27.56
CA LYS A 568 -4.81 12.74 -26.12
C LYS A 568 -3.97 11.65 -25.46
N VAL A 569 -2.66 11.72 -25.68
CA VAL A 569 -1.69 10.69 -25.27
C VAL A 569 -1.85 10.32 -23.79
N GLU A 570 -1.98 11.29 -22.88
CA GLU A 570 -2.11 11.02 -21.44
C GLU A 570 -3.37 10.20 -21.14
N TYR A 571 -4.54 10.65 -21.60
CA TYR A 571 -5.79 9.92 -21.40
C TYR A 571 -5.80 8.54 -22.12
N MET A 572 -5.33 8.49 -23.35
CA MET A 572 -5.40 7.27 -24.16
C MET A 572 -4.37 6.23 -23.74
N SER A 573 -3.20 6.65 -23.26
CA SER A 573 -2.21 5.76 -22.65
C SER A 573 -2.61 5.28 -21.26
N MET A 574 -3.51 5.99 -20.60
CA MET A 574 -4.11 5.61 -19.33
C MET A 574 -5.23 4.58 -19.52
N TYR A 575 -6.27 4.93 -20.27
CA TYR A 575 -7.51 4.13 -20.35
C TYR A 575 -7.57 3.21 -21.56
N CYS A 576 -6.85 3.51 -22.64
CA CYS A 576 -7.03 2.84 -23.94
C CYS A 576 -5.77 2.13 -24.44
N ARG A 577 -5.00 1.59 -23.49
CA ARG A 577 -3.70 0.94 -23.70
C ARG A 577 -3.71 -0.08 -24.82
N LYS A 578 -4.69 -0.99 -24.79
CA LYS A 578 -4.84 -2.02 -25.81
C LYS A 578 -5.21 -1.42 -27.17
N SER A 579 -6.22 -0.56 -27.23
CA SER A 579 -6.72 0.01 -28.49
C SER A 579 -5.71 0.90 -29.19
N CYS A 580 -4.89 1.63 -28.44
CA CYS A 580 -3.81 2.45 -28.95
C CYS A 580 -2.50 1.70 -29.15
N GLY A 581 -2.44 0.41 -28.81
CA GLY A 581 -1.23 -0.39 -28.93
C GLY A 581 -0.10 0.06 -28.00
N TYR A 582 -0.41 0.62 -26.83
CA TYR A 582 0.59 0.88 -25.79
C TYR A 582 1.08 -0.41 -25.12
N CYS A 583 0.30 -1.49 -25.24
CA CYS A 583 0.65 -2.82 -24.75
C CYS A 583 0.26 -3.91 -25.77
N LYS A 584 0.77 -5.14 -25.60
CA LYS A 584 0.34 -6.33 -26.35
C LYS A 584 -0.20 -7.37 -25.39
N SER A 585 -1.35 -7.96 -25.70
CA SER A 585 -1.87 -9.14 -24.98
C SER A 585 -1.31 -10.40 -25.62
N ILE A 586 -0.69 -11.27 -24.84
CA ILE A 586 -0.21 -12.57 -25.34
C ILE A 586 -1.40 -13.55 -25.48
N ASP A 587 -2.35 -13.52 -24.54
CA ASP A 587 -3.41 -14.53 -24.42
C ASP A 587 -4.79 -14.13 -24.98
N ASN A 588 -4.97 -12.93 -25.54
CA ASN A 588 -6.27 -12.45 -26.03
C ASN A 588 -6.28 -12.15 -27.53
N THR A 589 -5.85 -13.12 -28.34
CA THR A 589 -6.01 -13.04 -29.81
C THR A 589 -7.41 -13.44 -30.29
N GLU A 590 -8.28 -13.88 -29.38
CA GLU A 590 -9.67 -14.20 -29.70
C GLU A 590 -10.41 -12.98 -30.25
N LYS A 591 -10.68 -12.99 -31.55
CA LYS A 591 -11.65 -12.08 -32.18
C LYS A 591 -13.04 -12.54 -31.78
N GLY A 592 -13.79 -11.69 -31.08
CA GLY A 592 -15.18 -11.95 -30.70
C GLY A 592 -15.50 -11.56 -29.26
N CYS A 593 -16.64 -12.05 -28.79
CA CYS A 593 -17.07 -11.91 -27.40
C CYS A 593 -16.36 -12.94 -26.52
N SER A 594 -15.45 -12.49 -25.67
CA SER A 594 -14.72 -13.34 -24.73
C SER A 594 -14.42 -12.60 -23.43
N ASP A 595 -14.12 -13.36 -22.39
CA ASP A 595 -13.60 -12.82 -21.14
C ASP A 595 -12.08 -12.69 -21.25
N ARG A 596 -11.62 -11.45 -21.21
CA ARG A 596 -10.23 -11.06 -21.47
C ARG A 596 -9.39 -11.00 -20.21
N HIS A 597 -10.04 -11.05 -19.05
CA HIS A 597 -9.41 -11.09 -17.73
C HIS A 597 -9.73 -12.40 -17.02
N LEU A 598 -8.72 -13.06 -16.42
CA LEU A 598 -8.88 -14.36 -15.76
C LEU A 598 -9.95 -14.34 -14.66
N SER A 599 -10.11 -13.20 -13.98
CA SER A 599 -11.04 -13.05 -12.87
C SER A 599 -12.48 -12.75 -13.30
N CYS A 600 -12.82 -12.70 -14.60
CA CYS A 600 -14.16 -12.28 -15.05
C CYS A 600 -15.30 -13.10 -14.42
N SER A 601 -15.12 -14.42 -14.31
CA SER A 601 -16.09 -15.31 -13.66
C SER A 601 -16.30 -14.95 -12.18
N ASN A 602 -15.20 -14.68 -11.46
CA ASN A 602 -15.24 -14.31 -10.05
C ASN A 602 -15.85 -12.91 -9.85
N MET A 603 -15.42 -11.93 -10.63
CA MET A 603 -15.97 -10.56 -10.61
C MET A 603 -17.46 -10.53 -10.95
N ARG A 604 -17.92 -11.36 -11.90
CA ARG A 604 -19.36 -11.55 -12.16
C ARG A 604 -20.08 -12.04 -10.91
N SER A 605 -19.53 -13.05 -10.22
CA SER A 605 -20.14 -13.59 -8.99
C SER A 605 -20.24 -12.56 -7.86
N GLN A 606 -19.36 -11.55 -7.87
CA GLN A 606 -19.33 -10.45 -6.91
C GLN A 606 -20.25 -9.26 -7.30
N GLY A 607 -20.94 -9.33 -8.44
CA GLY A 607 -21.84 -8.27 -8.91
C GLY A 607 -21.13 -7.13 -9.67
N GLU A 608 -19.87 -7.31 -10.05
CA GLU A 608 -19.07 -6.25 -10.68
C GLU A 608 -19.59 -5.83 -12.06
N CYS A 609 -20.34 -6.68 -12.76
CA CYS A 609 -20.98 -6.33 -14.04
C CYS A 609 -21.87 -5.08 -13.94
N GLY A 610 -22.47 -4.83 -12.77
CA GLY A 610 -23.24 -3.62 -12.49
C GLY A 610 -22.38 -2.48 -11.94
N ARG A 611 -21.45 -2.79 -11.01
CA ARG A 611 -20.62 -1.78 -10.31
C ARG A 611 -19.56 -1.18 -11.22
N ARG A 612 -18.73 -2.03 -11.84
CA ARG A 612 -17.67 -1.68 -12.79
C ARG A 612 -18.15 -1.80 -14.23
N ARG A 613 -19.35 -1.30 -14.53
CA ARG A 613 -20.08 -1.59 -15.78
C ARG A 613 -19.26 -1.37 -17.04
N LYS A 614 -18.57 -0.22 -17.16
CA LYS A 614 -17.72 0.10 -18.33
C LYS A 614 -16.56 -0.88 -18.48
N TRP A 615 -15.77 -1.05 -17.42
CA TRP A 615 -14.61 -1.93 -17.44
C TRP A 615 -15.02 -3.39 -17.71
N MET A 616 -16.09 -3.85 -17.08
CA MET A 616 -16.63 -5.21 -17.27
C MET A 616 -17.24 -5.39 -18.67
N ALA A 617 -17.86 -4.35 -19.24
CA ALA A 617 -18.34 -4.38 -20.63
C ALA A 617 -17.19 -4.49 -21.64
N GLU A 618 -16.03 -3.91 -21.35
CA GLU A 618 -14.86 -4.00 -22.21
C GLU A 618 -14.07 -5.30 -22.00
N ASN A 619 -13.96 -5.80 -20.77
CA ASN A 619 -13.01 -6.89 -20.47
C ASN A 619 -13.67 -8.23 -20.12
N CYS A 620 -14.95 -8.23 -19.72
CA CYS A 620 -15.68 -9.41 -19.26
C CYS A 620 -16.98 -9.60 -20.04
N GLN A 621 -16.88 -9.58 -21.38
CA GLN A 621 -18.06 -9.54 -22.24
C GLN A 621 -18.90 -10.81 -22.13
N ALA A 622 -18.29 -11.98 -22.08
CA ALA A 622 -19.01 -13.24 -21.95
C ALA A 622 -19.61 -13.37 -20.54
N SER A 623 -18.82 -13.08 -19.51
CA SER A 623 -19.25 -13.09 -18.12
C SER A 623 -20.32 -12.06 -17.80
N CYS A 624 -20.40 -10.93 -18.47
CA CYS A 624 -21.45 -9.93 -18.20
C CYS A 624 -22.57 -9.87 -19.26
N GLY A 625 -22.54 -10.77 -20.25
CA GLY A 625 -23.60 -10.87 -21.26
C GLY A 625 -23.59 -9.74 -22.31
N TRP A 626 -22.42 -9.15 -22.58
CA TRP A 626 -22.21 -8.14 -23.61
C TRP A 626 -21.88 -8.74 -25.00
N CYS A 627 -22.25 -10.00 -25.24
CA CYS A 627 -22.09 -10.61 -26.56
C CYS A 627 -23.16 -10.14 -27.55
N ASN A 628 -22.91 -10.31 -28.86
CA ASN A 628 -23.85 -10.00 -29.94
C ASN A 628 -24.25 -8.52 -30.06
N ILE A 629 -23.35 -7.61 -29.72
CA ILE A 629 -23.52 -6.16 -29.82
C ILE A 629 -22.35 -5.54 -30.58
N SER A 630 -22.58 -4.48 -31.36
CA SER A 630 -21.51 -3.80 -32.08
C SER A 630 -20.59 -3.05 -31.10
N THR A 631 -19.34 -2.74 -31.49
CA THR A 631 -18.44 -1.92 -30.66
C THR A 631 -19.01 -0.54 -30.37
N TYR A 632 -19.78 0.02 -31.31
CA TYR A 632 -20.46 1.29 -31.17
C TYR A 632 -21.59 1.20 -30.12
N ASP A 633 -22.44 0.19 -30.24
CA ASP A 633 -23.53 -0.03 -29.30
C ASP A 633 -23.00 -0.42 -27.91
N LEU A 634 -21.90 -1.16 -27.80
CA LEU A 634 -21.25 -1.48 -26.53
C LEU A 634 -20.80 -0.20 -25.81
N CYS A 635 -20.07 0.67 -26.52
CA CYS A 635 -19.61 1.97 -26.02
C CYS A 635 -20.80 2.81 -25.50
N ILE A 636 -21.84 2.97 -26.31
CA ILE A 636 -23.00 3.79 -25.96
C ILE A 636 -23.80 3.17 -24.82
N ARG A 637 -24.13 1.87 -24.91
CA ARG A 637 -24.98 1.23 -23.89
C ARG A 637 -24.29 1.16 -22.56
N ALA A 638 -22.99 0.86 -22.50
CA ALA A 638 -22.22 0.84 -21.26
C ALA A 638 -22.05 2.21 -20.61
N ALA A 639 -22.24 3.31 -21.36
CA ALA A 639 -22.17 4.68 -20.84
C ALA A 639 -23.51 5.25 -20.35
N ILE A 640 -24.66 4.74 -20.83
CA ILE A 640 -25.98 5.37 -20.65
C ILE A 640 -26.75 4.94 -19.37
N ILE A 641 -26.29 3.94 -18.63
CA ILE A 641 -26.94 3.42 -17.41
C ILE A 641 -25.89 3.28 -16.32
#